data_AF-A0A1I1U6T5-F1
#
_entry.id   AF-A0A1I1U6T5-F1
#
_cell.length_a   1.000
_cell.length_b   1.000
_cell.length_c   1.000
_cell.angle_alpha   90.00
_cell.angle_beta   90.00
_cell.angle_gamma   90.00
#
_symmetry.space_group_name_H-M   'P 1'
#
loop_
_entity.id
_entity.type
_entity.pdbx_description
1 polymer ?
#
loop_
_entity_poly.entity_id
_entity_poly.type
_entity_poly.pdbx_seq_one_letter_code
_entity_poly.pdbx_strand_id
1 'polypeptide(L)'
;MLAPMVARRLAAGLASVLLCACSAKDPGEAAAAARPAEEAAAPEIDVAARLQLDRRRFPLTVWAAYVVQQEYFDKERIDPREQFAEALRHLGLNTPEFFAAVAGDTATVTVADFRREFSLAGLTDLPSVADRLEEVLAFVQDSLRLDAEATHKVEYAAINGMLAPLDPHTILLTPEEHTDLGVKTRGQFGGIGAEIREDERRIRIVKVLPNSPAAAAGLKDGDLLLQIDKQSTVNLRSPDAQLMLRGPVDTKVTVKIQRGQETLTLTITRKIIRVDSVTASLLPGKIAYLEISTFQENTGEQVRKAIADLTPKGEALRGVVLDLRDNSGGLLTQAVEVVDALVAEGELVIVRSAMGREAEDAAPEVNLPADAAVVALINEDSASAAEIVSGGVKALGRGVVVGRPSFGKGTVQLLKPQNLYGRELALKMTIAEYQVAGDTKIQTVGVRPDLSIYPVELSEIVAVANYFDTERFERRRESTQVAHLPSAKHEAAFAGKAAGDEPRLRYFAGRQGTSLPRPSEGPAAMADPEVQIARDVADALAGLSDSKQRAARLAALTGEIAAREDQKIADGIAATKIDWTGALGAGSDPALELRARVVDDKKIAAGQPFTLRVEVTNTGSEPAERVHVITDCLRDELDGIELLLGRIEPGATVSRDVRLYVMAWHTDLVDTLRVDVHAGEPGPAPDATATVRFDIAGLPRPRFAYDYWIVDDPELATAAPQRPKSPPIPGEPPFAVKGNGDGVLQPGEQVLLALEIRNDSGADSSDARALIHNMSGAQVLLEEGFLQLGKIPAKTAVRGAFGLSVSEQADPNKPVELEVIVADVVVRESVRHKFDVPLGPPASGFVAGPARVVAGEEPVRLYNAADSQARQLAEVAGGTALDILGAAGGWSAVAAGPGRRAWLPSDLVKPGGAVGKGSKLPDRPALLVQPPVIEVDPVAPVATGDTVEIRGTARHEGRVRDVVVAVKPPGTAQVERKLDYRANPAHQGAAARSLDFAAQVPLEPGSNRILVTARDGDDIEATREVWVFRE
;
A
#
# COMPACT_ATOMS: atom_id res chain seq x y z
N MET A 1 36.07 -27.35 -2.61
CA MET A 1 36.69 -27.69 -3.91
C MET A 1 35.61 -28.38 -4.73
N LEU A 2 35.44 -27.95 -5.99
CA LEU A 2 34.43 -28.36 -6.98
C LEU A 2 33.01 -27.76 -6.86
N ALA A 3 32.84 -26.59 -7.49
CA ALA A 3 31.68 -26.24 -8.30
C ALA A 3 32.12 -25.16 -9.32
N PRO A 4 32.21 -25.45 -10.62
CA PRO A 4 32.15 -24.37 -11.61
C PRO A 4 31.30 -24.73 -12.83
N MET A 5 30.36 -23.85 -13.21
CA MET A 5 30.21 -23.45 -14.62
C MET A 5 29.31 -22.23 -14.90
N VAL A 6 28.49 -21.75 -13.96
CA VAL A 6 27.62 -20.57 -14.22
C VAL A 6 28.33 -19.22 -14.03
N ALA A 7 29.36 -19.16 -13.18
CA ALA A 7 30.15 -17.93 -13.00
C ALA A 7 31.11 -17.60 -14.17
N ARG A 8 31.33 -18.50 -15.14
CA ARG A 8 32.45 -18.36 -16.10
C ARG A 8 32.12 -17.71 -17.45
N ARG A 9 30.86 -17.32 -17.71
CA ARG A 9 30.52 -16.54 -18.92
C ARG A 9 29.66 -15.30 -18.69
N LEU A 10 29.19 -15.07 -17.46
CA LEU A 10 28.51 -13.82 -17.06
C LEU A 10 29.30 -12.97 -16.05
N ALA A 11 30.45 -13.46 -15.55
CA ALA A 11 31.37 -12.72 -14.68
C ALA A 11 32.79 -12.61 -15.29
N ALA A 12 32.88 -12.24 -16.57
CA ALA A 12 34.10 -11.67 -17.13
C ALA A 12 34.00 -10.14 -17.03
N GLY A 13 34.00 -9.64 -15.79
CA GLY A 13 33.90 -8.22 -15.49
C GLY A 13 33.83 -8.03 -13.98
N LEU A 14 34.97 -7.65 -13.40
CA LEU A 14 35.17 -7.35 -11.98
C LEU A 14 35.11 -8.55 -11.00
N ALA A 15 36.28 -9.00 -10.56
CA ALA A 15 36.80 -8.57 -9.25
C ALA A 15 38.14 -9.25 -8.89
N SER A 16 38.97 -8.45 -8.20
CA SER A 16 39.95 -8.82 -7.16
C SER A 16 41.43 -8.86 -7.56
N VAL A 17 42.39 -8.34 -6.79
CA VAL A 17 42.42 -7.60 -5.51
C VAL A 17 43.86 -7.04 -5.38
N LEU A 18 44.03 -5.91 -4.67
CA LEU A 18 45.32 -5.41 -4.17
C LEU A 18 46.04 -6.42 -3.25
N LEU A 19 47.36 -6.63 -3.41
CA LEU A 19 48.41 -6.31 -2.42
C LEU A 19 49.80 -6.93 -2.75
N CYS A 20 50.81 -6.05 -2.74
CA CYS A 20 52.23 -6.22 -2.38
C CYS A 20 53.07 -7.40 -2.91
N ALA A 21 54.12 -7.10 -3.69
CA ALA A 21 55.51 -6.93 -3.21
C ALA A 21 56.55 -7.17 -4.33
N CYS A 22 57.63 -6.39 -4.28
CA CYS A 22 58.78 -6.32 -5.18
C CYS A 22 59.44 -7.67 -5.53
N SER A 23 59.88 -7.87 -6.77
CA SER A 23 61.32 -7.93 -7.16
C SER A 23 61.56 -8.58 -8.55
N ALA A 24 62.31 -7.83 -9.34
CA ALA A 24 63.13 -8.11 -10.52
C ALA A 24 63.42 -9.55 -11.05
N LYS A 25 63.47 -9.60 -12.40
CA LYS A 25 64.48 -10.19 -13.33
C LYS A 25 64.19 -11.50 -14.10
N ASP A 26 64.09 -11.28 -15.43
CA ASP A 26 64.73 -11.97 -16.56
C ASP A 26 64.25 -13.34 -17.09
N PRO A 27 64.46 -13.61 -18.40
CA PRO A 27 63.55 -14.35 -19.27
C PRO A 27 64.13 -15.69 -19.78
N GLY A 28 63.28 -16.54 -20.36
CA GLY A 28 63.74 -17.76 -21.03
C GLY A 28 62.66 -18.41 -21.88
N GLU A 29 62.88 -18.41 -23.19
CA GLU A 29 62.07 -18.97 -24.28
C GLU A 29 61.76 -20.47 -24.15
N ALA A 30 60.61 -20.93 -24.68
CA ALA A 30 60.60 -21.60 -25.99
C ALA A 30 59.22 -22.12 -26.45
N ALA A 31 59.03 -21.95 -27.77
CA ALA A 31 58.31 -22.78 -28.72
C ALA A 31 56.79 -22.60 -28.91
N ALA A 32 56.49 -22.01 -30.07
CA ALA A 32 55.18 -21.73 -30.64
C ALA A 32 54.53 -22.97 -31.26
N ALA A 33 53.26 -23.19 -30.93
CA ALA A 33 52.29 -23.92 -31.76
C ALA A 33 51.07 -23.01 -31.94
N ALA A 34 50.68 -22.76 -33.19
CA ALA A 34 49.63 -21.83 -33.58
C ALA A 34 48.28 -22.19 -32.94
N ARG A 35 47.68 -21.22 -32.23
CA ARG A 35 46.26 -21.23 -31.82
C ARG A 35 45.41 -20.52 -32.89
N PRO A 36 44.14 -20.91 -33.07
CA PRO A 36 43.24 -20.24 -33.99
C PRO A 36 43.02 -18.79 -33.56
N ALA A 37 42.79 -17.90 -34.53
CA ALA A 37 42.57 -16.48 -34.33
C ALA A 37 41.55 -16.22 -33.21
N GLU A 38 42.01 -15.52 -32.18
CA GLU A 38 41.20 -15.00 -31.10
C GLU A 38 40.25 -13.96 -31.70
N GLU A 39 38.97 -14.26 -31.69
CA GLU A 39 37.90 -13.34 -32.06
C GLU A 39 38.01 -12.14 -31.11
N ALA A 40 38.40 -10.99 -31.65
CA ALA A 40 38.64 -9.79 -30.87
C ALA A 40 37.37 -9.42 -30.10
N ALA A 41 37.42 -9.51 -28.77
CA ALA A 41 36.38 -9.01 -27.90
C ALA A 41 36.16 -7.52 -28.20
N ALA A 42 34.92 -7.15 -28.54
CA ALA A 42 34.54 -5.77 -28.78
C ALA A 42 34.86 -4.90 -27.55
N PRO A 43 35.31 -3.64 -27.74
CA PRO A 43 35.65 -2.77 -26.62
C PRO A 43 34.43 -2.54 -25.71
N GLU A 44 34.61 -2.67 -24.39
CA GLU A 44 33.61 -2.23 -23.41
C GLU A 44 33.35 -0.74 -23.61
N ILE A 45 32.14 -0.41 -24.02
CA ILE A 45 31.69 0.97 -24.21
C ILE A 45 31.31 1.52 -22.84
N ASP A 46 32.00 2.56 -22.38
CA ASP A 46 31.55 3.36 -21.24
C ASP A 46 30.22 4.05 -21.62
N VAL A 47 29.11 3.47 -21.14
CA VAL A 47 27.75 3.95 -21.41
C VAL A 47 27.56 5.38 -20.89
N ALA A 48 28.16 5.73 -19.75
CA ALA A 48 28.02 7.06 -19.17
C ALA A 48 28.71 8.12 -20.04
N ALA A 49 29.93 7.83 -20.51
CA ALA A 49 30.64 8.70 -21.44
C ALA A 49 29.94 8.78 -22.81
N ARG A 50 29.42 7.66 -23.32
CA ARG A 50 28.67 7.61 -24.59
C ARG A 50 27.41 8.47 -24.55
N LEU A 51 26.68 8.42 -23.45
CA LEU A 51 25.43 9.18 -23.26
C LEU A 51 25.67 10.61 -22.73
N GLN A 52 26.93 10.97 -22.40
CA GLN A 52 27.30 12.25 -21.81
C GLN A 52 26.47 12.58 -20.56
N LEU A 53 26.27 11.59 -19.68
CA LEU A 53 25.37 11.73 -18.52
C LEU A 53 25.78 12.88 -17.58
N ASP A 54 27.07 13.23 -17.53
CA ASP A 54 27.60 14.37 -16.77
C ASP A 54 27.08 15.73 -17.25
N ARG A 55 26.58 15.81 -18.49
CA ARG A 55 26.07 17.04 -19.13
C ARG A 55 24.56 17.09 -19.24
N ARG A 56 23.86 15.99 -18.96
CA ARG A 56 22.39 15.94 -18.99
C ARG A 56 21.86 16.57 -17.70
N ARG A 57 20.71 17.23 -17.81
CA ARG A 57 19.97 17.77 -16.65
C ARG A 57 19.23 16.66 -15.92
N PHE A 58 18.76 15.65 -16.66
CA PHE A 58 18.07 14.46 -16.16
C PHE A 58 18.77 13.18 -16.66
N PRO A 59 20.02 12.92 -16.23
CA PRO A 59 20.82 11.79 -16.71
C PRO A 59 20.21 10.42 -16.43
N LEU A 60 19.42 10.29 -15.36
CA LEU A 60 18.85 9.01 -15.00
C LEU A 60 17.76 8.60 -16.00
N THR A 61 16.96 9.55 -16.48
CA THR A 61 15.96 9.33 -17.54
C THR A 61 16.61 8.79 -18.82
N VAL A 62 17.71 9.40 -19.23
CA VAL A 62 18.46 9.02 -20.44
C VAL A 62 19.10 7.64 -20.29
N TRP A 63 19.72 7.38 -19.14
CA TRP A 63 20.33 6.09 -18.84
C TRP A 63 19.27 4.97 -18.83
N ALA A 64 18.15 5.16 -18.15
CA ALA A 64 17.09 4.15 -18.05
C ALA A 64 16.52 3.81 -19.44
N ALA A 65 16.17 4.83 -20.23
CA ALA A 65 15.67 4.65 -21.59
C ALA A 65 16.67 3.90 -22.50
N TYR A 66 17.96 4.24 -22.41
CA TYR A 66 18.99 3.55 -23.18
C TYR A 66 19.12 2.08 -22.77
N VAL A 67 19.25 1.79 -21.47
CA VAL A 67 19.42 0.41 -20.97
C VAL A 67 18.23 -0.45 -21.39
N VAL A 68 17.01 0.05 -21.21
CA VAL A 68 15.79 -0.66 -21.60
C VAL A 68 15.72 -0.87 -23.11
N GLN A 69 16.03 0.16 -23.91
CA GLN A 69 16.07 0.03 -25.37
C GLN A 69 16.99 -1.12 -25.82
N GLN A 70 18.17 -1.24 -25.19
CA GLN A 70 19.15 -2.26 -25.55
C GLN A 70 18.79 -3.64 -24.99
N GLU A 71 18.37 -3.75 -23.73
CA GLU A 71 18.38 -5.01 -23.00
C GLU A 71 17.00 -5.58 -22.64
N TYR A 72 15.92 -4.78 -22.79
CA TYR A 72 14.56 -5.27 -22.52
C TYR A 72 14.22 -6.47 -23.43
N PHE A 73 13.68 -7.54 -22.86
CA PHE A 73 13.56 -8.82 -23.56
C PHE A 73 12.51 -8.81 -24.68
N ASP A 74 11.37 -8.16 -24.46
CA ASP A 74 10.24 -8.11 -25.39
C ASP A 74 10.23 -6.78 -26.14
N LYS A 75 10.96 -6.72 -27.26
CA LYS A 75 11.09 -5.49 -28.05
C LYS A 75 9.77 -5.04 -28.69
N GLU A 76 8.78 -5.93 -28.83
CA GLU A 76 7.50 -5.61 -29.47
C GLU A 76 6.63 -4.70 -28.60
N ARG A 77 6.88 -4.67 -27.28
CA ARG A 77 6.19 -3.77 -26.33
C ARG A 77 6.75 -2.35 -26.32
N ILE A 78 7.79 -2.06 -27.10
CA ILE A 78 8.36 -0.71 -27.20
C ILE A 78 7.54 0.12 -28.21
N ASP A 79 6.53 0.86 -27.73
CA ASP A 79 5.87 1.94 -28.47
C ASP A 79 6.26 3.33 -27.90
N PRO A 80 7.25 4.01 -28.53
CA PRO A 80 7.78 5.29 -28.03
C PRO A 80 6.72 6.37 -27.80
N ARG A 81 5.64 6.38 -28.58
CA ARG A 81 4.58 7.39 -28.44
C ARG A 81 3.70 7.10 -27.24
N GLU A 82 3.33 5.83 -27.05
CA GLU A 82 2.58 5.39 -25.87
C GLU A 82 3.39 5.63 -24.60
N GLN A 83 4.68 5.31 -24.60
CA GLN A 83 5.57 5.49 -23.44
C GLN A 83 5.77 6.96 -23.08
N PHE A 84 5.89 7.84 -24.09
CA PHE A 84 5.90 9.27 -23.82
C PHE A 84 4.57 9.74 -23.22
N ALA A 85 3.43 9.36 -23.81
CA ALA A 85 2.11 9.76 -23.31
C ALA A 85 1.87 9.27 -21.87
N GLU A 86 2.31 8.04 -21.56
CA GLU A 86 2.13 7.43 -20.25
C GLU A 86 3.05 8.03 -19.20
N ALA A 87 4.27 8.41 -19.56
CA ALA A 87 5.13 9.22 -18.70
C ALA A 87 4.46 10.54 -18.30
N LEU A 88 3.79 11.25 -19.24
CA LEU A 88 3.05 12.47 -18.91
C LEU A 88 1.83 12.20 -18.02
N ARG A 89 1.10 11.11 -18.27
CA ARG A 89 -0.05 10.72 -17.44
C ARG A 89 0.39 10.43 -16.00
N HIS A 90 1.48 9.68 -15.85
CA HIS A 90 2.03 9.31 -14.55
C HIS A 90 2.59 10.53 -13.80
N LEU A 91 3.22 11.47 -14.51
CA LEU A 91 3.59 12.78 -13.97
C LEU A 91 2.37 13.54 -13.44
N GLY A 92 1.26 13.58 -14.19
CA GLY A 92 0.03 14.27 -13.78
C GLY A 92 -0.67 13.69 -12.56
N LEU A 93 -0.48 12.38 -12.30
CA LEU A 93 -0.95 11.72 -11.07
C LEU A 93 -0.07 12.04 -9.85
N ASN A 94 1.23 12.23 -10.05
CA ASN A 94 2.20 12.43 -8.97
C ASN A 94 2.56 13.91 -8.73
N THR A 95 2.19 14.80 -9.66
CA THR A 95 2.44 16.25 -9.61
C THR A 95 1.12 16.98 -9.82
N PRO A 96 0.44 17.45 -8.76
CA PRO A 96 -0.93 17.92 -8.93
C PRO A 96 -1.07 19.22 -9.74
N GLU A 97 -0.01 20.03 -9.87
CA GLU A 97 0.07 21.20 -10.76
C GLU A 97 0.28 20.84 -12.24
N PHE A 98 0.63 19.58 -12.54
CA PHE A 98 0.94 19.11 -13.88
C PHE A 98 -0.30 18.54 -14.55
N PHE A 99 -0.54 18.92 -15.80
CA PHE A 99 -1.51 18.27 -16.66
C PHE A 99 -1.01 18.24 -18.10
N ALA A 100 -1.23 17.13 -18.79
CA ALA A 100 -0.92 17.00 -20.20
C ALA A 100 -2.13 16.48 -20.97
N ALA A 101 -2.47 17.17 -22.05
CA ALA A 101 -3.43 16.69 -23.03
C ALA A 101 -2.68 16.32 -24.31
N VAL A 102 -2.80 15.06 -24.74
CA VAL A 102 -2.19 14.58 -25.99
C VAL A 102 -3.26 14.53 -27.08
N ALA A 103 -3.04 15.24 -28.18
CA ALA A 103 -3.91 15.25 -29.34
C ALA A 103 -3.08 15.13 -30.62
N GLY A 104 -3.22 14.01 -31.34
CA GLY A 104 -2.40 13.71 -32.52
C GLY A 104 -0.91 13.67 -32.18
N ASP A 105 -0.12 14.53 -32.83
CA ASP A 105 1.34 14.64 -32.64
C ASP A 105 1.77 15.74 -31.65
N THR A 106 0.83 16.27 -30.85
CA THR A 106 1.12 17.36 -29.92
C THR A 106 0.66 17.01 -28.51
N ALA A 107 1.55 17.21 -27.53
CA ALA A 107 1.23 17.22 -26.11
C ALA A 107 1.22 18.66 -25.60
N THR A 108 0.05 19.12 -25.14
CA THR A 108 -0.08 20.41 -24.45
C THR A 108 0.10 20.18 -22.97
N VAL A 109 1.25 20.60 -22.44
CA VAL A 109 1.62 20.45 -21.03
C VAL A 109 1.36 21.77 -20.31
N THR A 110 0.60 21.69 -19.22
CA THR A 110 0.32 22.79 -18.29
C THR A 110 0.96 22.46 -16.94
N VAL A 111 1.71 23.42 -16.39
CA VAL A 111 2.36 23.32 -15.07
C VAL A 111 2.06 24.61 -14.32
N ALA A 112 1.19 24.55 -13.31
CA ALA A 112 0.64 25.74 -12.66
C ALA A 112 0.07 26.73 -13.69
N ASP A 113 0.57 27.97 -13.71
CA ASP A 113 0.12 29.03 -14.62
C ASP A 113 0.82 28.98 -16.00
N PHE A 114 1.75 28.04 -16.21
CA PHE A 114 2.55 27.95 -17.43
C PHE A 114 1.99 26.87 -18.36
N ARG A 115 2.02 27.14 -19.67
CA ARG A 115 1.64 26.19 -20.71
C ARG A 115 2.69 26.14 -21.81
N ARG A 116 3.02 24.94 -22.26
CA ARG A 116 3.94 24.70 -23.37
C ARG A 116 3.51 23.48 -24.19
N GLU A 117 3.69 23.56 -25.51
CA GLU A 117 3.44 22.45 -26.43
C GLU A 117 4.74 21.69 -26.72
N PHE A 118 4.62 20.37 -26.81
CA PHE A 118 5.71 19.45 -27.11
C PHE A 118 5.28 18.54 -28.27
N SER A 119 6.16 18.38 -29.25
CA SER A 119 5.87 17.53 -30.41
C SER A 119 6.25 16.07 -30.15
N LEU A 120 5.33 15.16 -30.49
CA LEU A 120 5.55 13.71 -30.54
C LEU A 120 6.09 13.26 -31.90
N ALA A 121 6.23 14.16 -32.87
CA ALA A 121 6.85 13.85 -34.15
C ALA A 121 8.33 13.52 -33.93
N GLY A 122 8.79 12.41 -34.52
CA GLY A 122 10.19 11.95 -34.40
C GLY A 122 10.48 11.08 -33.17
N LEU A 123 9.48 10.73 -32.37
CA LEU A 123 9.62 9.70 -31.33
C LEU A 123 9.66 8.31 -31.98
N THR A 124 10.85 7.82 -32.27
CA THR A 124 11.08 6.53 -32.97
C THR A 124 11.68 5.44 -32.08
N ASP A 125 12.23 5.82 -30.94
CA ASP A 125 12.86 4.92 -29.97
C ASP A 125 12.84 5.52 -28.54
N LEU A 126 13.16 4.74 -27.51
CA LEU A 126 13.19 5.25 -26.13
C LEU A 126 14.21 6.37 -25.89
N PRO A 127 15.41 6.39 -26.51
CA PRO A 127 16.29 7.56 -26.43
C PRO A 127 15.64 8.87 -26.89
N SER A 128 14.90 8.88 -28.01
CA SER A 128 14.16 10.07 -28.46
C SER A 128 13.04 10.48 -27.50
N VAL A 129 12.42 9.50 -26.82
CA VAL A 129 11.45 9.75 -25.73
C VAL A 129 12.13 10.40 -24.53
N ALA A 130 13.29 9.90 -24.12
CA ALA A 130 14.05 10.47 -23.01
C ALA A 130 14.51 11.90 -23.28
N ASP A 131 14.98 12.20 -24.50
CA ASP A 131 15.32 13.56 -24.91
C ASP A 131 14.11 14.50 -24.78
N ARG A 132 12.92 14.06 -25.24
CA ARG A 132 11.70 14.86 -25.12
C ARG A 132 11.22 14.98 -23.66
N LEU A 133 11.30 13.91 -22.87
CA LEU A 133 10.96 13.96 -21.44
C LEU A 133 11.89 14.87 -20.67
N GLU A 134 13.16 14.95 -21.02
CA GLU A 134 14.10 15.89 -20.41
C GLU A 134 13.65 17.34 -20.58
N GLU A 135 13.14 17.71 -21.77
CA GLU A 135 12.57 19.04 -22.01
C GLU A 135 11.32 19.31 -21.17
N VAL A 136 10.46 18.31 -20.99
CA VAL A 136 9.25 18.40 -20.15
C VAL A 136 9.65 18.52 -18.68
N LEU A 137 10.54 17.68 -18.18
CA LEU A 137 11.03 17.69 -16.81
C LEU A 137 11.74 19.01 -16.47
N ALA A 138 12.52 19.55 -17.40
CA ALA A 138 13.12 20.87 -17.27
C ALA A 138 12.05 21.96 -17.13
N PHE A 139 11.00 21.90 -17.97
CA PHE A 139 9.87 22.82 -17.87
C PHE A 139 9.16 22.71 -16.51
N VAL A 140 8.93 21.49 -16.01
CA VAL A 140 8.32 21.27 -14.68
C VAL A 140 9.20 21.84 -13.56
N GLN A 141 10.50 21.50 -13.57
CA GLN A 141 11.45 21.97 -12.57
C GLN A 141 11.51 23.51 -12.53
N ASP A 142 11.57 24.15 -13.69
CA ASP A 142 11.67 25.61 -13.80
C ASP A 142 10.36 26.31 -13.41
N SER A 143 9.21 25.76 -13.83
CA SER A 143 7.88 26.32 -13.52
C SER A 143 7.53 26.22 -12.04
N LEU A 144 7.88 25.11 -11.38
CA LEU A 144 7.57 24.90 -9.95
C LEU A 144 8.72 25.29 -9.02
N ARG A 145 9.89 25.65 -9.55
CA ARG A 145 11.11 25.98 -8.78
C ARG A 145 11.48 24.88 -7.80
N LEU A 146 11.45 23.63 -8.27
CA LEU A 146 11.70 22.46 -7.44
C LEU A 146 13.14 22.46 -6.90
N ASP A 147 13.28 22.10 -5.63
CA ASP A 147 14.58 21.75 -5.06
C ASP A 147 15.09 20.40 -5.62
N ALA A 148 16.29 19.98 -5.20
CA ALA A 148 16.89 18.74 -5.69
C ALA A 148 16.05 17.50 -5.36
N GLU A 149 15.45 17.43 -4.17
CA GLU A 149 14.69 16.25 -3.73
C GLU A 149 13.38 16.12 -4.49
N ALA A 150 12.64 17.22 -4.63
CA ALA A 150 11.41 17.27 -5.42
C ALA A 150 11.70 17.01 -6.91
N THR A 151 12.83 17.50 -7.43
CA THR A 151 13.25 17.23 -8.81
C THR A 151 13.45 15.72 -9.05
N HIS A 152 14.14 15.02 -8.15
CA HIS A 152 14.34 13.57 -8.28
C HIS A 152 13.02 12.80 -8.28
N LYS A 153 12.07 13.18 -7.41
CA LYS A 153 10.74 12.52 -7.35
C LYS A 153 9.97 12.64 -8.66
N VAL A 154 9.98 13.83 -9.28
CA VAL A 154 9.35 14.07 -10.58
C VAL A 154 10.05 13.27 -11.67
N GLU A 155 11.39 13.20 -11.66
CA GLU A 155 12.15 12.36 -12.60
C GLU A 155 11.80 10.88 -12.47
N TYR A 156 11.78 10.34 -11.24
CA TYR A 156 11.43 8.94 -10.99
C TYR A 156 10.01 8.61 -11.46
N ALA A 157 9.05 9.52 -11.23
CA ALA A 157 7.67 9.36 -11.67
C ALA A 157 7.55 9.34 -13.20
N ALA A 158 8.32 10.17 -13.92
CA ALA A 158 8.36 10.17 -15.38
C ALA A 158 8.99 8.89 -15.94
N ILE A 159 10.10 8.44 -15.35
CA ILE A 159 10.75 7.18 -15.75
C ILE A 159 9.79 6.02 -15.56
N ASN A 160 9.18 5.87 -14.38
CA ASN A 160 8.25 4.77 -14.12
C ASN A 160 7.00 4.84 -15.00
N GLY A 161 6.52 6.04 -15.36
CA GLY A 161 5.46 6.19 -16.36
C GLY A 161 5.88 5.78 -17.78
N MET A 162 7.12 6.09 -18.18
CA MET A 162 7.70 5.63 -19.45
C MET A 162 7.86 4.11 -19.49
N LEU A 163 8.16 3.47 -18.37
CA LEU A 163 8.36 2.02 -18.28
C LEU A 163 7.04 1.24 -18.15
N ALA A 164 5.97 1.87 -17.64
CA ALA A 164 4.71 1.21 -17.34
C ALA A 164 4.08 0.42 -18.52
N PRO A 165 4.14 0.87 -19.79
CA PRO A 165 3.61 0.10 -20.91
C PRO A 165 4.39 -1.19 -21.23
N LEU A 166 5.64 -1.31 -20.80
CA LEU A 166 6.47 -2.48 -21.08
C LEU A 166 5.95 -3.69 -20.30
N ASP A 167 6.10 -3.62 -18.99
CA ASP A 167 5.65 -4.62 -18.04
C ASP A 167 5.64 -4.01 -16.62
N PRO A 168 4.95 -4.62 -15.67
CA PRO A 168 4.81 -4.14 -14.30
C PRO A 168 6.04 -4.30 -13.39
N HIS A 169 7.03 -5.06 -13.83
CA HIS A 169 8.20 -5.44 -13.06
C HIS A 169 9.43 -4.65 -13.46
N THR A 170 9.38 -4.04 -14.64
CA THR A 170 10.36 -3.10 -15.16
C THR A 170 10.09 -1.73 -14.57
N ILE A 171 10.78 -1.43 -13.47
CA ILE A 171 10.64 -0.19 -12.72
C ILE A 171 12.00 0.33 -12.28
N LEU A 172 12.11 1.64 -12.15
CA LEU A 172 13.18 2.28 -11.41
C LEU A 172 12.85 2.23 -9.92
N LEU A 173 13.73 1.58 -9.15
CA LEU A 173 13.66 1.56 -7.70
C LEU A 173 14.29 2.82 -7.13
N THR A 174 13.58 3.48 -6.22
CA THR A 174 14.18 4.56 -5.42
C THR A 174 15.30 4.01 -4.51
N PRO A 175 16.14 4.86 -3.91
CA PRO A 175 17.18 4.40 -3.00
C PRO A 175 16.66 3.56 -1.82
N GLU A 176 15.49 3.93 -1.30
CA GLU A 176 14.81 3.21 -0.23
C GLU A 176 14.33 1.84 -0.71
N GLU A 177 13.65 1.79 -1.86
CA GLU A 177 13.15 0.55 -2.46
C GLU A 177 14.28 -0.41 -2.85
N HIS A 178 15.39 0.13 -3.37
CA HIS A 178 16.59 -0.65 -3.70
C HIS A 178 17.21 -1.29 -2.45
N THR A 179 17.31 -0.50 -1.37
CA THR A 179 17.83 -0.98 -0.08
C THR A 179 16.94 -2.08 0.49
N ASP A 180 15.62 -1.88 0.51
CA ASP A 180 14.65 -2.85 1.03
C ASP A 180 14.65 -4.15 0.21
N LEU A 181 14.76 -4.06 -1.11
CA LEU A 181 14.88 -5.25 -1.96
C LEU A 181 16.15 -6.05 -1.65
N GLY A 182 17.28 -5.37 -1.43
CA GLY A 182 18.54 -6.01 -1.05
C GLY A 182 18.51 -6.67 0.33
N VAL A 183 17.66 -6.23 1.25
CA VAL A 183 17.40 -6.91 2.53
C VAL A 183 16.60 -8.18 2.31
N LYS A 184 15.55 -8.11 1.48
CA LYS A 184 14.69 -9.26 1.16
C LYS A 184 15.44 -10.40 0.50
N THR A 185 16.37 -10.13 -0.43
CA THR A 185 17.10 -11.16 -1.17
C THR A 185 18.24 -11.81 -0.37
N ARG A 186 18.94 -11.02 0.46
CA ARG A 186 20.05 -11.53 1.27
C ARG A 186 19.62 -12.23 2.55
N GLY A 187 18.37 -12.03 2.99
CA GLY A 187 17.88 -12.57 4.26
C GLY A 187 18.56 -11.96 5.49
N GLN A 188 19.31 -10.87 5.31
CA GLN A 188 20.06 -10.23 6.38
C GLN A 188 20.10 -8.72 6.24
N PHE A 189 20.07 -8.03 7.38
CA PHE A 189 20.11 -6.57 7.45
C PHE A 189 20.82 -6.08 8.71
N GLY A 190 21.37 -4.86 8.64
CA GLY A 190 21.85 -4.16 9.83
C GLY A 190 20.70 -3.64 10.67
N GLY A 191 20.56 -4.12 11.91
CA GLY A 191 19.47 -3.71 12.79
C GLY A 191 19.61 -4.23 14.22
N ILE A 192 18.52 -4.13 14.98
CA ILE A 192 18.50 -4.52 16.40
C ILE A 192 17.98 -5.95 16.63
N GLY A 193 17.26 -6.54 15.69
CA GLY A 193 16.69 -7.90 15.79
C GLY A 193 15.46 -7.98 16.68
N ALA A 194 14.44 -7.19 16.36
CA ALA A 194 13.13 -7.24 17.00
C ALA A 194 12.02 -7.01 15.96
N GLU A 195 10.89 -7.69 16.15
CA GLU A 195 9.65 -7.49 15.40
C GLU A 195 8.81 -6.42 16.09
N ILE A 196 8.29 -5.49 15.31
CA ILE A 196 7.51 -4.35 15.80
C ILE A 196 6.11 -4.32 15.17
N ARG A 197 5.17 -3.72 15.88
CA ARG A 197 3.81 -3.48 15.41
C ARG A 197 3.32 -2.13 15.88
N GLU A 198 2.50 -1.49 15.06
CA GLU A 198 1.72 -0.33 15.47
C GLU A 198 0.57 -0.77 16.37
N ASP A 199 0.55 -0.28 17.60
CA ASP A 199 -0.48 -0.57 18.60
C ASP A 199 -0.88 0.73 19.28
N GLU A 200 -2.17 1.04 19.28
CA GLU A 200 -2.72 2.30 19.81
C GLU A 200 -1.95 3.55 19.34
N ARG A 201 -1.51 3.56 18.07
CA ARG A 201 -0.73 4.64 17.43
C ARG A 201 0.64 4.89 18.05
N ARG A 202 1.23 3.84 18.63
CA ARG A 202 2.61 3.77 19.11
C ARG A 202 3.26 2.51 18.57
N ILE A 203 4.58 2.39 18.74
CA ILE A 203 5.33 1.23 18.29
C ILE A 203 5.54 0.27 19.47
N ARG A 204 5.07 -0.97 19.36
CA ARG A 204 5.29 -2.02 20.35
C ARG A 204 6.24 -3.08 19.81
N ILE A 205 7.13 -3.59 20.66
CA ILE A 205 7.89 -4.81 20.39
C ILE A 205 6.96 -6.00 20.51
N VAL A 206 6.72 -6.69 19.39
CA VAL A 206 5.94 -7.93 19.37
C VAL A 206 6.82 -9.09 19.85
N LYS A 207 8.05 -9.15 19.33
CA LYS A 207 8.98 -10.25 19.58
C LYS A 207 10.42 -9.79 19.46
N VAL A 208 11.25 -10.16 20.43
CA VAL A 208 12.70 -9.97 20.39
C VAL A 208 13.36 -11.25 19.89
N LEU A 209 14.18 -11.15 18.85
CA LEU A 209 14.84 -12.33 18.29
C LEU A 209 15.90 -12.86 19.28
N PRO A 210 15.98 -14.18 19.51
CA PRO A 210 17.04 -14.77 20.33
C PRO A 210 18.43 -14.42 19.80
N ASN A 211 19.41 -14.26 20.70
CA ASN A 211 20.81 -13.93 20.36
C ASN A 211 20.99 -12.63 19.55
N SER A 212 19.98 -11.76 19.51
CA SER A 212 20.04 -10.47 18.82
C SER A 212 20.67 -9.35 19.67
N PRO A 213 21.08 -8.23 19.05
CA PRO A 213 21.45 -7.02 19.77
C PRO A 213 20.38 -6.51 20.74
N ALA A 214 19.11 -6.57 20.35
CA ALA A 214 17.98 -6.17 21.17
C ALA A 214 17.88 -7.03 22.45
N ALA A 215 17.98 -8.37 22.30
CA ALA A 215 18.00 -9.28 23.43
C ALA A 215 19.21 -9.01 24.35
N ALA A 216 20.39 -8.80 23.78
CA ALA A 216 21.60 -8.48 24.53
C ALA A 216 21.52 -7.14 25.28
N ALA A 217 20.82 -6.15 24.71
CA ALA A 217 20.55 -4.87 25.34
C ALA A 217 19.41 -4.92 26.38
N GLY A 218 18.74 -6.07 26.53
CA GLY A 218 17.68 -6.27 27.52
C GLY A 218 16.29 -5.81 27.09
N LEU A 219 16.06 -5.60 25.80
CA LEU A 219 14.72 -5.39 25.22
C LEU A 219 13.87 -6.66 25.39
N LYS A 220 12.56 -6.52 25.58
CA LYS A 220 11.63 -7.64 25.81
C LYS A 220 10.35 -7.50 24.99
N ASP A 221 9.70 -8.63 24.76
CA ASP A 221 8.38 -8.70 24.15
C ASP A 221 7.37 -7.88 24.97
N GLY A 222 6.52 -7.12 24.27
CA GLY A 222 5.52 -6.25 24.87
C GLY A 222 6.03 -4.85 25.25
N ASP A 223 7.35 -4.59 25.21
CA ASP A 223 7.89 -3.24 25.45
C ASP A 223 7.29 -2.23 24.47
N LEU A 224 6.83 -1.09 24.99
CA LEU A 224 6.30 0.01 24.18
C LEU A 224 7.42 1.00 23.90
N LEU A 225 7.80 1.19 22.64
CA LEU A 225 8.77 2.21 22.26
C LEU A 225 8.11 3.57 22.39
N LEU A 226 8.76 4.46 23.13
CA LEU A 226 8.38 5.86 23.32
C LEU A 226 9.20 6.78 22.42
N GLN A 227 10.48 6.45 22.22
CA GLN A 227 11.40 7.21 21.38
C GLN A 227 12.39 6.28 20.67
N ILE A 228 12.74 6.63 19.43
CA ILE A 228 13.88 6.07 18.70
C ILE A 228 14.85 7.22 18.44
N ASP A 229 16.07 7.06 18.93
CA ASP A 229 17.07 8.10 19.15
C ASP A 229 16.48 9.32 19.86
N LYS A 230 16.12 10.36 19.12
CA LYS A 230 15.56 11.61 19.66
C LYS A 230 14.13 11.89 19.17
N GLN A 231 13.53 10.98 18.42
CA GLN A 231 12.23 11.18 17.80
C GLN A 231 11.15 10.38 18.54
N SER A 232 9.99 11.00 18.75
CA SER A 232 8.79 10.34 19.30
C SER A 232 8.32 9.22 18.37
N THR A 233 7.83 8.13 18.95
CA THR A 233 7.11 7.08 18.22
C THR A 233 5.59 7.31 18.18
N VAL A 234 5.09 8.39 18.77
CA VAL A 234 3.66 8.75 18.75
C VAL A 234 3.21 9.04 17.31
N ASN A 235 2.17 8.34 16.85
CA ASN A 235 1.70 8.30 15.47
C ASN A 235 2.80 7.97 14.43
N LEU A 236 3.95 7.44 14.86
CA LEU A 236 4.97 6.96 13.94
C LEU A 236 4.49 5.63 13.36
N ARG A 237 4.47 5.51 12.03
CA ARG A 237 4.04 4.27 11.38
C ARG A 237 5.12 3.21 11.51
N SER A 238 4.72 1.95 11.46
CA SER A 238 5.67 0.82 11.54
C SER A 238 6.81 0.88 10.51
N PRO A 239 6.58 1.20 9.21
CA PRO A 239 7.66 1.32 8.23
C PRO A 239 8.69 2.41 8.59
N ASP A 240 8.23 3.58 9.04
CA ASP A 240 9.08 4.69 9.43
C ASP A 240 9.95 4.31 10.64
N ALA A 241 9.36 3.63 11.64
CA ALA A 241 10.09 3.10 12.79
C ALA A 241 11.11 2.02 12.39
N GLN A 242 10.80 1.16 11.42
CA GLN A 242 11.75 0.16 10.90
C GLN A 242 12.98 0.82 10.27
N LEU A 243 12.78 1.86 9.46
CA LEU A 243 13.88 2.62 8.84
C LEU A 243 14.80 3.22 9.90
N MET A 244 14.25 3.73 11.00
CA MET A 244 15.02 4.30 12.10
C MET A 244 15.76 3.24 12.94
N LEU A 245 15.16 2.07 13.16
CA LEU A 245 15.77 0.98 13.93
C LEU A 245 16.84 0.23 13.11
N ARG A 246 16.70 0.21 11.78
CA ARG A 246 17.72 -0.26 10.84
C ARG A 246 18.82 0.78 10.65
N GLY A 247 19.93 0.35 10.09
CA GLY A 247 21.06 1.22 9.79
C GLY A 247 22.36 0.45 9.60
N PRO A 248 23.46 1.15 9.29
CA PRO A 248 24.75 0.50 9.07
C PRO A 248 25.18 -0.32 10.29
N VAL A 249 25.83 -1.46 10.03
CA VAL A 249 26.37 -2.35 11.07
C VAL A 249 27.34 -1.58 11.96
N ASP A 250 27.38 -1.92 13.25
CA ASP A 250 28.21 -1.31 14.30
C ASP A 250 27.87 0.14 14.68
N THR A 251 26.84 0.73 14.05
CA THR A 251 26.26 2.00 14.52
C THR A 251 25.33 1.76 15.73
N LYS A 252 25.11 2.80 16.53
CA LYS A 252 24.23 2.73 17.71
C LYS A 252 22.87 3.35 17.43
N VAL A 253 21.85 2.80 18.07
CA VAL A 253 20.52 3.38 18.19
C VAL A 253 20.13 3.40 19.65
N THR A 254 19.56 4.49 20.12
CA THR A 254 19.03 4.59 21.48
C THR A 254 17.52 4.47 21.44
N VAL A 255 16.95 3.57 22.23
CA VAL A 255 15.49 3.45 22.35
C VAL A 255 15.06 3.74 23.77
N LYS A 256 14.05 4.59 23.91
CA LYS A 256 13.35 4.80 25.18
C LYS A 256 12.09 3.94 25.15
N ILE A 257 11.94 3.07 26.13
CA ILE A 257 10.84 2.11 26.21
C ILE A 257 10.07 2.26 27.51
N GLN A 258 8.79 1.90 27.48
CA GLN A 258 7.99 1.65 28.65
C GLN A 258 7.79 0.14 28.83
N ARG A 259 8.10 -0.35 30.03
CA ARG A 259 7.89 -1.73 30.47
C ARG A 259 7.05 -1.73 31.74
N GLY A 260 5.77 -2.06 31.62
CA GLY A 260 4.83 -1.92 32.73
C GLY A 260 4.76 -0.48 33.23
N GLN A 261 5.24 -0.24 34.46
CA GLN A 261 5.28 1.07 35.12
C GLN A 261 6.70 1.67 35.16
N GLU A 262 7.66 1.13 34.40
CA GLU A 262 9.02 1.64 34.34
C GLU A 262 9.34 2.17 32.94
N THR A 263 10.15 3.23 32.89
CA THR A 263 10.72 3.75 31.65
C THR A 263 12.22 3.49 31.63
N LEU A 264 12.71 2.87 30.56
CA LEU A 264 14.10 2.48 30.40
C LEU A 264 14.67 3.09 29.13
N THR A 265 15.93 3.50 29.16
CA THR A 265 16.68 3.91 27.96
C THR A 265 17.74 2.86 27.66
N LEU A 266 17.67 2.27 26.48
CA LEU A 266 18.58 1.21 26.04
C LEU A 266 19.35 1.70 24.82
N THR A 267 20.68 1.64 24.86
CA THR A 267 21.51 1.84 23.67
C THR A 267 21.86 0.50 23.06
N ILE A 268 21.43 0.28 21.83
CA ILE A 268 21.59 -0.97 21.09
C ILE A 268 22.59 -0.74 19.96
N THR A 269 23.59 -1.61 19.84
CA THR A 269 24.53 -1.57 18.71
C THR A 269 24.00 -2.45 17.60
N ARG A 270 23.73 -1.87 16.42
CA ARG A 270 23.18 -2.58 15.27
C ARG A 270 24.16 -3.67 14.82
N LYS A 271 23.65 -4.87 14.58
CA LYS A 271 24.41 -5.99 13.98
C LYS A 271 23.65 -6.55 12.80
N ILE A 272 24.31 -7.45 12.08
CA ILE A 272 23.65 -8.26 11.06
C ILE A 272 22.62 -9.16 11.74
N ILE A 273 21.36 -8.94 11.41
CA ILE A 273 20.23 -9.78 11.78
C ILE A 273 19.99 -10.72 10.61
N ARG A 274 19.89 -12.01 10.88
CA ARG A 274 19.52 -13.03 9.89
C ARG A 274 18.08 -13.44 10.14
N VAL A 275 17.32 -13.54 9.06
CA VAL A 275 15.96 -14.05 9.07
C VAL A 275 16.02 -15.39 8.34
N ASP A 276 15.66 -16.46 9.02
CA ASP A 276 15.61 -17.79 8.39
C ASP A 276 14.43 -17.80 7.41
N SER A 277 14.69 -18.28 6.19
CA SER A 277 13.67 -18.41 5.14
C SER A 277 12.82 -19.67 5.31
N VAL A 278 13.35 -20.69 6.02
CA VAL A 278 12.75 -22.01 6.18
C VAL A 278 12.44 -22.28 7.65
N THR A 279 11.16 -22.52 7.95
CA THR A 279 10.72 -23.09 9.23
C THR A 279 10.45 -24.58 9.04
N ALA A 280 11.01 -25.44 9.88
CA ALA A 280 10.94 -26.89 9.69
C ALA A 280 10.44 -27.64 10.94
N SER A 281 9.62 -28.67 10.75
CA SER A 281 9.19 -29.58 11.82
C SER A 281 8.89 -30.99 11.30
N LEU A 282 8.94 -32.00 12.18
CA LEU A 282 8.57 -33.37 11.83
C LEU A 282 7.10 -33.62 12.16
N LEU A 283 6.29 -33.92 11.14
CA LEU A 283 4.88 -34.28 11.29
C LEU A 283 4.71 -35.78 11.58
N PRO A 284 3.58 -36.20 12.19
CA PRO A 284 3.32 -37.62 12.44
C PRO A 284 3.31 -38.40 11.12
N GLY A 285 3.91 -39.61 11.11
CA GLY A 285 4.08 -40.42 9.90
C GLY A 285 5.48 -40.37 9.28
N LYS A 286 6.43 -39.67 9.93
CA LYS A 286 7.81 -39.43 9.45
C LYS A 286 7.83 -38.56 8.18
N ILE A 287 6.97 -37.54 8.16
CA ILE A 287 6.86 -36.56 7.09
C ILE A 287 7.51 -35.25 7.55
N ALA A 288 8.51 -34.77 6.82
CA ALA A 288 9.11 -33.47 7.10
C ALA A 288 8.18 -32.35 6.59
N TYR A 289 7.95 -31.31 7.38
CA TYR A 289 7.25 -30.10 6.97
C TYR A 289 8.23 -28.95 6.91
N LEU A 290 8.30 -28.29 5.76
CA LEU A 290 9.19 -27.17 5.49
C LEU A 290 8.35 -26.02 4.94
N GLU A 291 8.14 -25.00 5.75
CA GLU A 291 7.54 -23.74 5.34
C GLU A 291 8.64 -22.83 4.77
N ILE A 292 8.58 -22.53 3.48
CA ILE A 292 9.52 -21.63 2.82
C ILE A 292 8.79 -20.31 2.61
N SER A 293 9.14 -19.31 3.41
CA SER A 293 8.48 -17.99 3.38
C SER A 293 8.94 -17.10 2.22
N THR A 294 10.19 -17.27 1.75
CA THR A 294 10.79 -16.54 0.63
C THR A 294 12.08 -17.23 0.18
N PHE A 295 12.56 -16.96 -1.04
CA PHE A 295 13.83 -17.49 -1.57
C PHE A 295 14.97 -16.48 -1.45
N GLN A 296 15.81 -16.68 -0.45
CA GLN A 296 16.99 -15.87 -0.09
C GLN A 296 18.28 -16.63 -0.41
N GLU A 297 19.43 -15.94 -0.41
CA GLU A 297 20.75 -16.48 -0.78
C GLU A 297 21.15 -17.84 -0.14
N ASN A 298 20.54 -18.23 0.98
CA ASN A 298 20.84 -19.47 1.71
C ASN A 298 19.63 -20.42 1.87
N THR A 299 18.54 -20.19 1.14
CA THR A 299 17.33 -21.02 1.25
C THR A 299 17.58 -22.47 0.81
N GLY A 300 18.31 -22.70 -0.27
CA GLY A 300 18.65 -24.05 -0.75
C GLY A 300 19.43 -24.86 0.29
N GLU A 301 20.43 -24.24 0.92
CA GLU A 301 21.19 -24.83 2.03
C GLU A 301 20.29 -25.13 3.24
N GLN A 302 19.42 -24.19 3.63
CA GLN A 302 18.47 -24.37 4.74
C GLN A 302 17.52 -25.55 4.49
N VAL A 303 17.02 -25.74 3.26
CA VAL A 303 16.17 -26.89 2.90
C VAL A 303 16.94 -28.20 3.03
N ARG A 304 18.15 -28.31 2.44
CA ARG A 304 18.96 -29.54 2.54
C ARG A 304 19.29 -29.87 4.00
N LYS A 305 19.62 -28.86 4.79
CA LYS A 305 19.86 -29.00 6.23
C LYS A 305 18.60 -29.44 6.97
N ALA A 306 17.44 -28.83 6.71
CA ALA A 306 16.18 -29.20 7.35
C ALA A 306 15.78 -30.66 7.06
N ILE A 307 15.96 -31.13 5.82
CA ILE A 307 15.74 -32.53 5.45
C ILE A 307 16.68 -33.45 6.25
N ALA A 308 17.97 -33.11 6.34
CA ALA A 308 18.94 -33.88 7.10
C ALA A 308 18.65 -33.91 8.61
N ASP A 309 18.33 -32.76 9.21
CA ASP A 309 18.06 -32.60 10.65
C ASP A 309 16.76 -33.30 11.08
N LEU A 310 15.74 -33.32 10.22
CA LEU A 310 14.46 -33.98 10.50
C LEU A 310 14.46 -35.48 10.19
N THR A 311 15.49 -35.99 9.49
CA THR A 311 15.61 -37.43 9.21
C THR A 311 15.90 -38.20 10.51
N PRO A 312 15.00 -39.10 10.97
CA PRO A 312 15.23 -39.84 12.21
C PRO A 312 16.46 -40.75 12.11
N LYS A 313 17.24 -40.84 13.19
CA LYS A 313 18.49 -41.62 13.20
C LYS A 313 18.23 -43.10 12.86
N GLY A 314 18.83 -43.57 11.77
CA GLY A 314 18.74 -44.96 11.32
C GLY A 314 17.48 -45.29 10.51
N GLU A 315 16.66 -44.29 10.17
CA GLU A 315 15.45 -44.44 9.37
C GLU A 315 15.44 -43.43 8.23
N ALA A 316 14.65 -43.69 7.19
CA ALA A 316 14.40 -42.74 6.11
C ALA A 316 13.12 -41.92 6.37
N LEU A 317 13.10 -40.68 5.89
CA LEU A 317 11.85 -39.91 5.78
C LEU A 317 10.90 -40.61 4.81
N ARG A 318 9.61 -40.62 5.14
CA ARG A 318 8.57 -41.17 4.26
C ARG A 318 8.05 -40.14 3.26
N GLY A 319 8.31 -38.86 3.52
CA GLY A 319 7.99 -37.78 2.60
C GLY A 319 8.28 -36.40 3.16
N VAL A 320 8.00 -35.39 2.34
CA VAL A 320 8.15 -33.96 2.65
C VAL A 320 6.92 -33.19 2.16
N VAL A 321 6.43 -32.28 2.99
CA VAL A 321 5.49 -31.22 2.63
C VAL A 321 6.27 -29.92 2.53
N LEU A 322 6.32 -29.34 1.34
CA LEU A 322 6.88 -28.02 1.05
C LEU A 322 5.72 -27.02 1.06
N ASP A 323 5.60 -26.24 2.12
CA ASP A 323 4.60 -25.19 2.21
C ASP A 323 5.15 -23.91 1.58
N LEU A 324 4.56 -23.56 0.44
CA LEU A 324 4.92 -22.42 -0.41
C LEU A 324 3.79 -21.37 -0.44
N ARG A 325 2.74 -21.55 0.38
CA ARG A 325 1.65 -20.57 0.49
C ARG A 325 2.20 -19.23 0.95
N ASP A 326 1.61 -18.15 0.42
CA ASP A 326 1.99 -16.75 0.72
C ASP A 326 3.45 -16.38 0.34
N ASN A 327 4.15 -17.27 -0.39
CA ASN A 327 5.52 -17.02 -0.85
C ASN A 327 5.54 -16.34 -2.21
N SER A 328 5.75 -15.03 -2.20
CA SER A 328 5.89 -14.19 -3.41
C SER A 328 7.15 -14.46 -4.28
N GLY A 329 7.99 -15.42 -3.88
CA GLY A 329 9.18 -15.87 -4.60
C GLY A 329 10.49 -15.38 -3.98
N GLY A 330 11.43 -15.01 -4.84
CA GLY A 330 12.77 -14.57 -4.46
C GLY A 330 13.80 -14.93 -5.53
N LEU A 331 15.01 -15.32 -5.12
CA LEU A 331 16.11 -15.63 -6.03
C LEU A 331 15.83 -16.91 -6.84
N LEU A 332 15.89 -16.78 -8.18
CA LEU A 332 15.76 -17.88 -9.13
C LEU A 332 16.71 -19.05 -8.79
N THR A 333 17.98 -18.73 -8.54
CA THR A 333 19.02 -19.72 -8.24
C THR A 333 18.68 -20.56 -7.01
N GLN A 334 18.00 -19.98 -6.03
CA GLN A 334 17.63 -20.66 -4.79
C GLN A 334 16.40 -21.54 -4.99
N ALA A 335 15.49 -21.15 -5.90
CA ALA A 335 14.43 -22.04 -6.36
C ALA A 335 15.03 -23.30 -7.04
N VAL A 336 16.01 -23.11 -7.93
CA VAL A 336 16.71 -24.22 -8.60
C VAL A 336 17.37 -25.13 -7.57
N GLU A 337 18.12 -24.60 -6.61
CA GLU A 337 18.78 -25.40 -5.57
C GLU A 337 17.79 -26.23 -4.73
N VAL A 338 16.58 -25.71 -4.49
CA VAL A 338 15.51 -26.45 -3.81
C VAL A 338 14.96 -27.57 -4.67
N VAL A 339 14.71 -27.35 -5.97
CA VAL A 339 14.26 -28.43 -6.87
C VAL A 339 15.34 -29.49 -7.02
N ASP A 340 16.60 -29.09 -7.21
CA ASP A 340 17.78 -29.95 -7.33
C ASP A 340 17.94 -30.88 -6.12
N ALA A 341 17.62 -30.42 -4.90
CA ALA A 341 17.64 -31.26 -3.71
C ALA A 341 16.62 -32.43 -3.74
N LEU A 342 15.60 -32.34 -4.61
CA LEU A 342 14.48 -33.27 -4.66
C LEU A 342 14.58 -34.28 -5.81
N VAL A 343 15.28 -33.97 -6.90
CA VAL A 343 15.31 -34.78 -8.14
C VAL A 343 16.73 -35.23 -8.49
N ALA A 344 16.85 -36.31 -9.28
CA ALA A 344 18.13 -36.85 -9.72
C ALA A 344 18.53 -36.45 -11.15
N GLU A 345 17.56 -36.10 -11.98
CA GLU A 345 17.72 -35.83 -13.42
C GLU A 345 16.59 -34.92 -13.93
N GLY A 346 16.83 -34.29 -15.08
CA GLY A 346 15.87 -33.41 -15.78
C GLY A 346 16.27 -31.94 -15.81
N GLU A 347 15.66 -31.17 -16.72
CA GLU A 347 15.82 -29.72 -16.79
C GLU A 347 15.02 -29.07 -15.64
N LEU A 348 15.71 -28.44 -14.68
CA LEU A 348 15.11 -27.82 -13.49
C LEU A 348 14.36 -26.53 -13.85
N VAL A 349 14.96 -25.70 -14.70
CA VAL A 349 14.38 -24.46 -15.20
C VAL A 349 14.88 -24.16 -16.61
N ILE A 350 14.01 -23.61 -17.45
CA ILE A 350 14.35 -23.12 -18.79
C ILE A 350 14.17 -21.61 -18.80
N VAL A 351 15.22 -20.87 -19.16
CA VAL A 351 15.19 -19.41 -19.28
C VAL A 351 15.27 -19.03 -20.76
N ARG A 352 14.33 -18.21 -21.22
CA ARG A 352 14.30 -17.67 -22.59
C ARG A 352 14.55 -16.16 -22.53
N SER A 353 15.74 -15.76 -22.92
CA SER A 353 16.15 -14.35 -22.98
C SER A 353 16.25 -13.87 -24.43
N ALA A 354 16.55 -12.58 -24.62
CA ALA A 354 16.90 -12.05 -25.94
C ALA A 354 18.12 -12.74 -26.58
N MET A 355 18.95 -13.44 -25.79
CA MET A 355 20.13 -14.18 -26.25
C MET A 355 19.83 -15.64 -26.63
N GLY A 356 18.62 -16.15 -26.37
CA GLY A 356 18.21 -17.50 -26.70
C GLY A 356 17.69 -18.31 -25.52
N ARG A 357 17.61 -19.64 -25.70
CA ARG A 357 17.16 -20.61 -24.68
C ARG A 357 18.35 -21.13 -23.87
N GLU A 358 18.25 -21.03 -22.56
CA GLU A 358 19.17 -21.60 -21.57
C GLU A 358 18.39 -22.57 -20.66
N ALA A 359 19.06 -23.60 -20.16
CA ALA A 359 18.47 -24.55 -19.22
C ALA A 359 19.49 -24.95 -18.14
N GLU A 360 19.01 -25.18 -16.93
CA GLU A 360 19.81 -25.75 -15.84
C GLU A 360 19.36 -27.19 -15.57
N ASP A 361 20.30 -28.13 -15.61
CA ASP A 361 20.05 -29.55 -15.41
C ASP A 361 20.29 -29.97 -13.95
N ALA A 362 19.54 -30.97 -13.49
CA ALA A 362 19.70 -31.54 -12.16
C ALA A 362 21.08 -32.19 -11.95
N ALA A 363 21.63 -32.03 -10.75
CA ALA A 363 22.79 -32.77 -10.31
C ALA A 363 22.39 -34.21 -9.89
N PRO A 364 23.29 -35.19 -9.98
CA PRO A 364 23.00 -36.57 -9.56
C PRO A 364 22.78 -36.77 -8.06
N GLU A 365 23.05 -35.74 -7.23
CA GLU A 365 23.00 -35.82 -5.77
C GLU A 365 21.59 -35.52 -5.26
N VAL A 366 20.90 -36.56 -4.78
CA VAL A 366 19.53 -36.43 -4.25
C VAL A 366 19.54 -36.47 -2.73
N ASN A 367 18.92 -35.49 -2.08
CA ASN A 367 18.84 -35.41 -0.62
C ASN A 367 17.63 -36.15 -0.01
N LEU A 368 16.72 -36.65 -0.84
CA LEU A 368 15.51 -37.34 -0.44
C LEU A 368 15.36 -38.66 -1.20
N PRO A 369 15.05 -39.80 -0.55
CA PRO A 369 14.84 -41.08 -1.24
C PRO A 369 13.78 -40.98 -2.35
N ALA A 370 13.98 -41.72 -3.44
CA ALA A 370 13.09 -41.69 -4.61
C ALA A 370 11.65 -42.16 -4.30
N ASP A 371 11.48 -42.99 -3.27
CA ASP A 371 10.21 -43.51 -2.78
C ASP A 371 9.58 -42.66 -1.68
N ALA A 372 10.28 -41.63 -1.18
CA ALA A 372 9.69 -40.67 -0.26
C ALA A 372 8.79 -39.69 -1.01
N ALA A 373 7.56 -39.47 -0.52
CA ALA A 373 6.59 -38.59 -1.17
C ALA A 373 6.99 -37.11 -1.09
N VAL A 374 6.71 -36.33 -2.13
CA VAL A 374 6.85 -34.87 -2.11
C VAL A 374 5.49 -34.25 -2.38
N VAL A 375 5.05 -33.36 -1.50
CA VAL A 375 3.83 -32.56 -1.66
C VAL A 375 4.20 -31.09 -1.60
N ALA A 376 3.91 -30.34 -2.65
CA ALA A 376 4.04 -28.88 -2.64
C ALA A 376 2.66 -28.26 -2.36
N LEU A 377 2.55 -27.49 -1.28
CA LEU A 377 1.33 -26.79 -0.88
C LEU A 377 1.40 -25.34 -1.36
N ILE A 378 0.46 -24.90 -2.19
CA ILE A 378 0.47 -23.56 -2.83
C ILE A 378 -0.88 -22.84 -2.68
N ASN A 379 -0.88 -21.52 -2.87
CA ASN A 379 -2.07 -20.69 -2.94
C ASN A 379 -1.91 -19.57 -3.98
N GLU A 380 -2.90 -18.70 -4.09
CA GLU A 380 -2.95 -17.57 -5.03
C GLU A 380 -1.77 -16.58 -4.89
N ASP A 381 -1.16 -16.53 -3.71
CA ASP A 381 -0.03 -15.66 -3.38
C ASP A 381 1.34 -16.33 -3.61
N SER A 382 1.36 -17.62 -3.96
CA SER A 382 2.57 -18.34 -4.38
C SER A 382 3.02 -17.85 -5.75
N ALA A 383 4.21 -17.24 -5.86
CA ALA A 383 4.65 -16.60 -7.10
C ALA A 383 6.14 -16.85 -7.42
N SER A 384 6.50 -16.70 -8.69
CA SER A 384 7.88 -16.66 -9.16
C SER A 384 8.68 -17.92 -8.76
N ALA A 385 9.73 -17.79 -7.93
CA ALA A 385 10.52 -18.92 -7.42
C ALA A 385 9.67 -20.03 -6.77
N ALA A 386 8.57 -19.69 -6.08
CA ALA A 386 7.65 -20.71 -5.53
C ALA A 386 6.98 -21.54 -6.63
N GLU A 387 6.70 -20.93 -7.79
CA GLU A 387 6.12 -21.59 -8.96
C GLU A 387 7.13 -22.46 -9.70
N ILE A 388 8.42 -22.10 -9.66
CA ILE A 388 9.50 -22.94 -10.17
C ILE A 388 9.59 -24.21 -9.32
N VAL A 389 9.54 -24.10 -7.99
CA VAL A 389 9.58 -25.26 -7.11
C VAL A 389 8.34 -26.14 -7.28
N SER A 390 7.13 -25.57 -7.16
CA SER A 390 5.89 -26.36 -7.25
C SER A 390 5.67 -26.95 -8.64
N GLY A 391 5.90 -26.18 -9.70
CA GLY A 391 5.82 -26.66 -11.06
C GLY A 391 6.91 -27.70 -11.37
N GLY A 392 8.12 -27.54 -10.84
CA GLY A 392 9.23 -28.48 -11.01
C GLY A 392 8.92 -29.82 -10.36
N VAL A 393 8.37 -29.79 -9.13
CA VAL A 393 7.86 -30.97 -8.42
C VAL A 393 6.84 -31.74 -9.26
N LYS A 394 5.92 -31.02 -9.93
CA LYS A 394 4.88 -31.61 -10.79
C LYS A 394 5.45 -32.15 -12.11
N ALA A 395 6.17 -31.32 -12.85
CA ALA A 395 6.54 -31.62 -14.23
C ALA A 395 7.72 -32.58 -14.38
N LEU A 396 8.63 -32.61 -13.40
CA LEU A 396 9.64 -33.67 -13.28
C LEU A 396 9.06 -34.96 -12.68
N GLY A 397 7.75 -34.97 -12.38
CA GLY A 397 7.07 -36.10 -11.78
C GLY A 397 7.66 -36.46 -10.42
N ARG A 398 8.16 -35.51 -9.63
CA ARG A 398 8.76 -35.80 -8.31
C ARG A 398 7.73 -35.92 -7.19
N GLY A 399 6.65 -35.17 -7.29
CA GLY A 399 5.62 -35.07 -6.25
C GLY A 399 4.25 -34.73 -6.81
N VAL A 400 3.37 -34.26 -5.94
CA VAL A 400 2.07 -33.70 -6.30
C VAL A 400 1.94 -32.30 -5.73
N VAL A 401 1.18 -31.44 -6.41
CA VAL A 401 0.86 -30.09 -5.95
C VAL A 401 -0.54 -30.09 -5.35
N VAL A 402 -0.70 -29.54 -4.16
CA VAL A 402 -1.97 -29.43 -3.43
C VAL A 402 -2.21 -27.96 -3.12
N GLY A 403 -3.45 -27.48 -3.12
CA GLY A 403 -3.72 -26.08 -2.76
C GLY A 403 -4.68 -25.38 -3.72
N ARG A 404 -4.34 -24.16 -4.12
CA ARG A 404 -5.06 -23.37 -5.13
C ARG A 404 -4.11 -22.93 -6.25
N PRO A 405 -4.61 -22.52 -7.43
CA PRO A 405 -3.76 -21.99 -8.51
C PRO A 405 -2.84 -20.87 -8.03
N SER A 406 -1.56 -20.96 -8.40
CA SER A 406 -0.55 -19.97 -8.03
C SER A 406 -0.63 -18.68 -8.85
N PHE A 407 0.10 -17.65 -8.45
CA PHE A 407 -0.02 -16.29 -8.99
C PHE A 407 0.18 -16.17 -10.51
N GLY A 408 1.12 -16.90 -11.13
CA GLY A 408 1.38 -16.85 -12.57
C GLY A 408 2.40 -15.81 -12.99
N LYS A 409 3.51 -15.66 -12.25
CA LYS A 409 4.61 -14.77 -12.62
C LYS A 409 5.76 -15.58 -13.23
N GLY A 410 5.84 -15.62 -14.56
CA GLY A 410 6.83 -16.37 -15.33
C GLY A 410 7.99 -15.54 -15.89
N THR A 411 8.33 -14.39 -15.30
CA THR A 411 9.38 -13.48 -15.79
C THR A 411 10.56 -13.38 -14.83
N VAL A 412 11.76 -13.24 -15.39
CA VAL A 412 13.02 -13.04 -14.66
C VAL A 412 13.41 -11.57 -14.69
N GLN A 413 13.64 -10.99 -13.51
CA GLN A 413 14.15 -9.63 -13.38
C GLN A 413 15.62 -9.61 -13.03
N LEU A 414 16.35 -8.67 -13.62
CA LEU A 414 17.72 -8.33 -13.28
C LEU A 414 17.76 -6.91 -12.71
N LEU A 415 18.55 -6.72 -11.65
CA LEU A 415 18.86 -5.40 -11.11
C LEU A 415 20.06 -4.81 -11.85
N LYS A 416 19.89 -3.62 -12.40
CA LYS A 416 20.95 -2.79 -12.97
C LYS A 416 21.21 -1.65 -12.00
N PRO A 417 22.18 -1.78 -11.08
CA PRO A 417 22.49 -0.73 -10.13
C PRO A 417 23.08 0.49 -10.84
N GLN A 418 22.82 1.66 -10.27
CA GLN A 418 23.33 2.94 -10.74
C GLN A 418 23.59 3.85 -9.53
N ASN A 419 24.60 4.69 -9.63
CA ASN A 419 24.93 5.70 -8.63
C ASN A 419 25.00 7.07 -9.29
N LEU A 420 23.82 7.65 -9.51
CA LEU A 420 23.68 9.03 -9.95
C LEU A 420 23.19 9.88 -8.77
N TYR A 421 23.51 11.17 -8.78
CA TYR A 421 23.18 12.10 -7.69
C TYR A 421 23.78 11.73 -6.32
N GLY A 422 24.78 10.84 -6.28
CA GLY A 422 25.37 10.31 -5.05
C GLY A 422 24.44 9.37 -4.27
N ARG A 423 23.48 8.75 -4.96
CA ARG A 423 22.48 7.82 -4.38
C ARG A 423 22.55 6.48 -5.09
N GLU A 424 22.53 5.40 -4.32
CA GLU A 424 22.41 4.06 -4.87
C GLU A 424 20.95 3.78 -5.24
N LEU A 425 20.71 3.52 -6.51
CA LEU A 425 19.41 3.21 -7.08
C LEU A 425 19.57 2.07 -8.09
N ALA A 426 18.47 1.48 -8.54
CA ALA A 426 18.54 0.39 -9.51
C ALA A 426 17.34 0.37 -10.44
N LEU A 427 17.61 0.12 -11.72
CA LEU A 427 16.58 -0.31 -12.64
C LEU A 427 16.37 -1.82 -12.43
N LYS A 428 15.20 -2.21 -11.94
CA LYS A 428 14.74 -3.59 -11.96
C LYS A 428 14.11 -3.81 -13.33
N MET A 429 14.64 -4.71 -14.13
CA MET A 429 14.24 -4.88 -15.53
C MET A 429 13.97 -6.33 -15.85
N THR A 430 12.89 -6.61 -16.57
CA THR A 430 12.63 -7.95 -17.09
C THR A 430 13.58 -8.26 -18.25
N ILE A 431 14.34 -9.35 -18.12
CA ILE A 431 15.36 -9.77 -19.10
C ILE A 431 15.06 -11.11 -19.78
N ALA A 432 14.13 -11.88 -19.23
CA ALA A 432 13.76 -13.18 -19.75
C ALA A 432 12.39 -13.63 -19.22
N GLU A 433 11.81 -14.60 -19.91
CA GLU A 433 10.77 -15.47 -19.35
C GLU A 433 11.41 -16.77 -18.88
N TYR A 434 10.86 -17.38 -17.84
CA TYR A 434 11.21 -18.75 -17.49
C TYR A 434 10.00 -19.67 -17.66
N GLN A 435 10.29 -20.91 -18.03
CA GLN A 435 9.33 -21.99 -18.09
C GLN A 435 9.74 -23.04 -17.07
N VAL A 436 8.74 -23.65 -16.47
CA VAL A 436 8.99 -24.79 -15.59
C VAL A 436 9.34 -26.01 -16.45
N ALA A 437 10.03 -26.99 -15.86
CA ALA A 437 10.38 -28.26 -16.49
C ALA A 437 9.22 -28.78 -17.37
N GLY A 438 9.50 -29.23 -18.61
CA GLY A 438 8.45 -29.70 -19.53
C GLY A 438 7.77 -28.63 -20.41
N ASP A 439 8.32 -27.41 -20.52
CA ASP A 439 7.93 -26.36 -21.49
C ASP A 439 6.49 -25.82 -21.35
N THR A 440 5.94 -25.79 -20.12
CA THR A 440 4.61 -25.17 -19.87
C THR A 440 4.76 -23.70 -19.49
N LYS A 441 4.11 -22.80 -20.24
CA LYS A 441 4.05 -21.36 -19.92
C LYS A 441 3.20 -21.15 -18.66
N ILE A 442 3.77 -20.49 -17.65
CA ILE A 442 3.08 -20.16 -16.40
C ILE A 442 2.73 -18.68 -16.25
N GLN A 443 3.33 -17.81 -17.06
CA GLN A 443 3.00 -16.37 -17.08
C GLN A 443 1.49 -16.21 -17.29
N THR A 444 0.84 -15.43 -16.42
CA THR A 444 -0.61 -15.17 -16.33
C THR A 444 -1.52 -16.39 -16.09
N VAL A 445 -0.96 -17.60 -15.96
CA VAL A 445 -1.71 -18.85 -15.76
C VAL A 445 -1.44 -19.51 -14.41
N GLY A 446 -0.20 -19.43 -13.91
CA GLY A 446 0.26 -20.11 -12.69
C GLY A 446 0.44 -21.62 -12.82
N VAL A 447 0.94 -22.22 -11.75
CA VAL A 447 0.96 -23.67 -11.50
C VAL A 447 -0.40 -24.08 -10.97
N ARG A 448 -1.04 -25.01 -11.67
CA ARG A 448 -2.30 -25.61 -11.21
C ARG A 448 -2.04 -26.82 -10.30
N PRO A 449 -2.73 -26.94 -9.17
CA PRO A 449 -2.65 -28.10 -8.30
C PRO A 449 -3.02 -29.42 -9.01
N ASP A 450 -2.50 -30.54 -8.50
CA ASP A 450 -3.02 -31.89 -8.79
C ASP A 450 -4.24 -32.23 -7.92
N LEU A 451 -4.37 -31.56 -6.77
CA LEU A 451 -5.55 -31.57 -5.90
C LEU A 451 -5.86 -30.14 -5.45
N SER A 452 -6.96 -29.58 -5.96
CA SER A 452 -7.40 -28.25 -5.58
C SER A 452 -8.22 -28.33 -4.29
N ILE A 453 -7.81 -27.59 -3.25
CA ILE A 453 -8.47 -27.58 -1.94
C ILE A 453 -9.04 -26.19 -1.63
N TYR A 454 -10.30 -26.16 -1.17
CA TYR A 454 -11.02 -24.93 -0.86
C TYR A 454 -11.64 -24.99 0.53
N PRO A 455 -11.42 -23.97 1.39
CA PRO A 455 -12.07 -23.90 2.68
C PRO A 455 -13.57 -23.63 2.54
N VAL A 456 -14.36 -24.26 3.41
CA VAL A 456 -15.76 -23.91 3.62
C VAL A 456 -15.92 -23.26 4.99
N GLU A 457 -16.37 -22.01 4.97
CA GLU A 457 -16.61 -21.21 6.17
C GLU A 457 -18.10 -20.90 6.31
N LEU A 458 -18.66 -21.11 7.49
CA LEU A 458 -20.05 -20.71 7.77
C LEU A 458 -20.05 -19.32 8.42
N SER A 459 -20.90 -18.42 7.94
CA SER A 459 -21.08 -17.11 8.56
C SER A 459 -21.89 -17.20 9.86
N GLU A 460 -21.78 -16.17 10.71
CA GLU A 460 -22.72 -15.95 11.82
C GLU A 460 -24.11 -15.51 11.30
N ILE A 461 -24.19 -15.03 10.06
CA ILE A 461 -25.46 -14.78 9.37
C ILE A 461 -26.05 -16.13 8.92
N VAL A 462 -27.26 -16.43 9.38
CA VAL A 462 -27.96 -17.68 9.07
C VAL A 462 -28.01 -17.88 7.56
N ALA A 463 -27.56 -19.07 7.11
CA ALA A 463 -27.55 -19.50 5.70
C ALA A 463 -26.55 -18.80 4.79
N VAL A 464 -25.71 -17.90 5.30
CA VAL A 464 -24.59 -17.35 4.53
C VAL A 464 -23.36 -18.21 4.80
N ALA A 465 -22.66 -18.59 3.75
CA ALA A 465 -21.44 -19.37 3.82
C ALA A 465 -20.46 -18.90 2.74
N ASN A 466 -19.21 -19.31 2.85
CA ASN A 466 -18.25 -19.32 1.75
C ASN A 466 -18.05 -20.79 1.41
N TYR A 467 -18.94 -21.39 0.63
CA TYR A 467 -18.89 -22.82 0.26
C TYR A 467 -18.31 -22.99 -1.14
N PHE A 468 -18.90 -22.31 -2.12
CA PHE A 468 -18.50 -22.37 -3.53
C PHE A 468 -17.70 -21.16 -3.99
N ASP A 469 -17.40 -20.23 -3.07
CA ASP A 469 -16.63 -19.00 -3.25
C ASP A 469 -15.14 -19.26 -3.60
N THR A 470 -14.94 -19.95 -4.72
CA THR A 470 -13.64 -20.08 -5.40
C THR A 470 -13.22 -18.75 -6.00
N GLU A 471 -14.21 -17.94 -6.41
CA GLU A 471 -14.01 -16.60 -6.93
C GLU A 471 -13.35 -15.67 -5.93
N ARG A 472 -13.53 -15.80 -4.61
CA ARG A 472 -12.75 -15.01 -3.64
C ARG A 472 -11.24 -15.16 -3.83
N PHE A 473 -10.78 -16.36 -4.16
CA PHE A 473 -9.35 -16.62 -4.39
C PHE A 473 -8.93 -16.14 -5.77
N GLU A 474 -9.74 -16.40 -6.82
CA GLU A 474 -9.43 -15.93 -8.17
C GLU A 474 -9.55 -14.40 -8.28
N ARG A 475 -10.55 -13.75 -7.70
CA ARG A 475 -10.67 -12.27 -7.60
C ARG A 475 -9.49 -11.68 -6.85
N ARG A 476 -9.06 -12.29 -5.74
CA ARG A 476 -7.84 -11.86 -5.04
C ARG A 476 -6.63 -12.00 -5.95
N ARG A 477 -6.49 -13.15 -6.61
CA ARG A 477 -5.40 -13.45 -7.54
C ARG A 477 -5.37 -12.47 -8.70
N GLU A 478 -6.51 -12.24 -9.36
CA GLU A 478 -6.70 -11.29 -10.46
C GLU A 478 -6.47 -9.86 -10.02
N SER A 479 -7.02 -9.43 -8.88
CA SER A 479 -6.80 -8.09 -8.32
C SER A 479 -5.31 -7.86 -8.03
N THR A 480 -4.65 -8.85 -7.44
CA THR A 480 -3.21 -8.83 -7.16
C THR A 480 -2.39 -8.89 -8.44
N GLN A 481 -2.81 -9.69 -9.43
CA GLN A 481 -2.25 -9.71 -10.78
C GLN A 481 -2.45 -8.38 -11.48
N VAL A 482 -3.57 -7.69 -11.32
CA VAL A 482 -3.78 -6.39 -11.96
C VAL A 482 -2.94 -5.32 -11.26
N ALA A 483 -2.78 -5.38 -9.94
CA ALA A 483 -1.93 -4.47 -9.19
C ALA A 483 -0.43 -4.67 -9.51
N HIS A 484 -0.01 -5.92 -9.72
CA HIS A 484 1.40 -6.29 -9.91
C HIS A 484 1.76 -6.72 -11.33
N LEU A 485 0.78 -6.77 -12.23
CA LEU A 485 0.83 -7.05 -13.67
C LEU A 485 -0.15 -6.20 -14.50
N PRO A 486 -0.17 -4.85 -14.41
CA PRO A 486 -0.94 -4.01 -15.33
C PRO A 486 -0.76 -4.33 -16.83
N SER A 487 0.38 -4.89 -17.26
CA SER A 487 0.62 -5.31 -18.65
C SER A 487 -0.10 -6.60 -19.06
N ALA A 488 -0.68 -7.35 -18.12
CA ALA A 488 -1.49 -8.54 -18.44
C ALA A 488 -2.68 -8.20 -19.36
N LYS A 489 -3.06 -6.92 -19.45
CA LYS A 489 -4.02 -6.39 -20.45
C LYS A 489 -3.65 -6.71 -21.90
N HIS A 490 -2.36 -6.88 -22.21
CA HIS A 490 -1.87 -7.21 -23.55
C HIS A 490 -1.69 -8.72 -23.76
N GLU A 491 -1.80 -9.54 -22.72
CA GLU A 491 -1.69 -10.99 -22.84
C GLU A 491 -3.07 -11.59 -23.09
N ALA A 492 -3.24 -12.28 -24.21
CA ALA A 492 -4.48 -13.00 -24.50
C ALA A 492 -4.75 -14.01 -23.38
N ALA A 493 -5.99 -14.06 -22.88
CA ALA A 493 -6.42 -15.06 -21.92
C ALA A 493 -6.03 -16.45 -22.43
N PHE A 494 -5.27 -17.21 -21.63
CA PHE A 494 -4.79 -18.52 -22.03
C PHE A 494 -5.96 -19.47 -22.27
N ALA A 495 -6.20 -19.85 -23.53
CA ALA A 495 -7.18 -20.84 -23.94
C ALA A 495 -6.74 -22.29 -23.62
N GLY A 496 -6.17 -22.49 -22.43
CA GLY A 496 -5.85 -23.83 -21.92
C GLY A 496 -7.10 -24.64 -21.66
N LYS A 497 -6.98 -25.98 -21.65
CA LYS A 497 -8.06 -26.91 -21.29
C LYS A 497 -8.95 -26.32 -20.19
N ALA A 498 -10.27 -26.29 -20.46
CA ALA A 498 -11.28 -25.79 -19.54
C ALA A 498 -11.05 -26.31 -18.11
N ALA A 499 -11.35 -25.48 -17.11
CA ALA A 499 -11.11 -25.68 -15.68
C ALA A 499 -11.86 -26.86 -15.01
N GLY A 500 -12.15 -27.95 -15.74
CA GLY A 500 -13.09 -29.01 -15.33
C GLY A 500 -12.49 -30.40 -15.01
N ASP A 501 -11.21 -30.66 -15.27
CA ASP A 501 -10.63 -32.03 -15.13
C ASP A 501 -9.85 -32.28 -13.81
N GLU A 502 -9.61 -31.26 -12.98
CA GLU A 502 -8.82 -31.40 -11.74
C GLU A 502 -9.68 -31.86 -10.54
N PRO A 503 -9.21 -32.81 -9.71
CA PRO A 503 -9.88 -33.17 -8.47
C PRO A 503 -10.00 -31.96 -7.54
N ARG A 504 -11.24 -31.62 -7.15
CA ARG A 504 -11.53 -30.56 -6.18
C ARG A 504 -11.98 -31.17 -4.86
N LEU A 505 -11.48 -30.61 -3.77
CA LEU A 505 -11.82 -31.01 -2.41
C LEU A 505 -12.21 -29.77 -1.60
N ARG A 506 -13.37 -29.84 -0.94
CA ARG A 506 -13.76 -28.85 0.06
C ARG A 506 -13.49 -29.38 1.46
N TYR A 507 -12.99 -28.54 2.34
CA TYR A 507 -12.76 -28.89 3.74
C TYR A 507 -13.46 -27.92 4.68
N PHE A 508 -13.94 -28.40 5.82
CA PHE A 508 -14.63 -27.54 6.77
C PHE A 508 -13.62 -26.70 7.57
N ALA A 509 -13.60 -25.39 7.33
CA ALA A 509 -12.72 -24.44 8.03
C ALA A 509 -13.33 -23.89 9.33
N GLY A 510 -14.63 -24.11 9.56
CA GLY A 510 -15.34 -23.68 10.77
C GLY A 510 -16.28 -22.50 10.54
N ARG A 511 -16.52 -21.71 11.59
CA ARG A 511 -17.33 -20.48 11.52
C ARG A 511 -16.44 -19.24 11.40
N GLN A 512 -16.86 -18.29 10.58
CA GLN A 512 -16.18 -17.01 10.43
C GLN A 512 -15.97 -16.33 11.79
N GLY A 513 -14.76 -15.80 12.03
CA GLY A 513 -14.43 -15.11 13.28
C GLY A 513 -14.12 -16.02 14.48
N THR A 514 -14.25 -17.34 14.34
CA THR A 514 -13.74 -18.28 15.35
C THR A 514 -12.30 -18.66 14.99
N SER A 515 -11.35 -18.36 15.87
CA SER A 515 -10.02 -18.96 15.76
C SER A 515 -10.16 -20.46 15.94
N LEU A 516 -9.61 -21.26 15.02
CA LEU A 516 -9.48 -22.70 15.21
C LEU A 516 -8.90 -22.96 16.61
N PRO A 517 -9.45 -23.89 17.41
CA PRO A 517 -8.88 -24.24 18.70
C PRO A 517 -7.41 -24.60 18.53
N ARG A 518 -6.52 -24.09 19.40
CA ARG A 518 -5.13 -24.54 19.44
C ARG A 518 -5.14 -26.06 19.65
N PRO A 519 -4.42 -26.86 18.84
CA PRO A 519 -4.24 -28.26 19.14
C PRO A 519 -3.60 -28.39 20.52
N SER A 520 -4.26 -29.14 21.40
CA SER A 520 -3.59 -29.75 22.53
C SER A 520 -2.89 -31.01 22.02
N GLU A 521 -1.55 -30.99 22.03
CA GLU A 521 -0.61 -32.07 21.64
C GLU A 521 -0.28 -32.17 20.12
N GLY A 522 0.98 -31.86 19.74
CA GLY A 522 1.53 -32.04 18.39
C GLY A 522 2.36 -30.84 17.85
N PRO A 523 3.00 -30.95 16.66
CA PRO A 523 3.66 -29.82 15.99
C PRO A 523 2.68 -28.69 15.66
N ALA A 524 3.10 -27.42 15.81
CA ALA A 524 2.22 -26.26 15.61
C ALA A 524 1.56 -26.20 14.21
N ALA A 525 2.26 -26.66 13.18
CA ALA A 525 1.75 -26.71 11.80
C ALA A 525 0.52 -27.61 11.65
N MET A 526 0.32 -28.60 12.53
CA MET A 526 -0.89 -29.46 12.52
C MET A 526 -2.16 -28.72 12.97
N ALA A 527 -2.09 -27.46 13.40
CA ALA A 527 -3.26 -26.63 13.64
C ALA A 527 -3.97 -26.23 12.33
N ASP A 528 -3.24 -26.25 11.21
CA ASP A 528 -3.75 -25.86 9.90
C ASP A 528 -4.36 -27.07 9.16
N PRO A 529 -5.65 -27.03 8.79
CA PRO A 529 -6.30 -28.10 8.03
C PRO A 529 -5.65 -28.40 6.67
N GLU A 530 -5.10 -27.40 5.98
CA GLU A 530 -4.43 -27.61 4.69
C GLU A 530 -3.12 -28.39 4.87
N VAL A 531 -2.39 -28.13 5.95
CA VAL A 531 -1.19 -28.90 6.33
C VAL A 531 -1.56 -30.34 6.71
N GLN A 532 -2.68 -30.54 7.41
CA GLN A 532 -3.19 -31.89 7.70
C GLN A 532 -3.50 -32.67 6.41
N ILE A 533 -4.21 -32.04 5.46
CA ILE A 533 -4.51 -32.64 4.16
C ILE A 533 -3.22 -32.94 3.38
N ALA A 534 -2.29 -31.99 3.29
CA ALA A 534 -1.01 -32.18 2.60
C ALA A 534 -0.18 -33.33 3.22
N ARG A 535 -0.18 -33.44 4.55
CA ARG A 535 0.44 -34.57 5.28
C ARG A 535 -0.24 -35.89 4.96
N ASP A 536 -1.57 -35.95 4.97
CA ASP A 536 -2.32 -37.17 4.66
C ASP A 536 -2.06 -37.63 3.21
N VAL A 537 -1.96 -36.69 2.28
CA VAL A 537 -1.52 -36.94 0.90
C VAL A 537 -0.10 -37.49 0.88
N ALA A 538 0.85 -36.85 1.57
CA ALA A 538 2.24 -37.33 1.61
C ALA A 538 2.35 -38.76 2.20
N ASP A 539 1.62 -39.04 3.29
CA ASP A 539 1.60 -40.36 3.92
C ASP A 539 1.02 -41.45 3.02
N ALA A 540 -0.06 -41.14 2.30
CA ALA A 540 -0.73 -42.06 1.38
C ALA A 540 0.07 -42.33 0.10
N LEU A 541 0.92 -41.38 -0.32
CA LEU A 541 1.77 -41.51 -1.51
C LEU A 541 3.16 -42.08 -1.20
N ALA A 542 3.55 -42.18 0.08
CA ALA A 542 4.84 -42.72 0.48
C ALA A 542 5.04 -44.16 -0.02
N GLY A 543 6.21 -44.44 -0.60
CA GLY A 543 6.54 -45.72 -1.22
C GLY A 543 6.18 -45.83 -2.71
N LEU A 544 5.51 -44.82 -3.29
CA LEU A 544 5.12 -44.81 -4.70
C LEU A 544 6.06 -43.91 -5.53
N SER A 545 6.88 -44.52 -6.38
CA SER A 545 7.77 -43.80 -7.30
C SER A 545 7.09 -43.47 -8.66
N ASP A 546 6.14 -44.30 -9.11
CA ASP A 546 5.44 -44.13 -10.38
C ASP A 546 4.37 -43.03 -10.33
N SER A 547 4.37 -42.13 -11.32
CA SER A 547 3.45 -40.99 -11.37
C SER A 547 1.99 -41.38 -11.60
N LYS A 548 1.72 -42.45 -12.37
CA LYS A 548 0.34 -42.95 -12.59
C LYS A 548 -0.23 -43.60 -11.34
N GLN A 549 0.59 -44.36 -10.61
CA GLN A 549 0.18 -44.94 -9.32
C GLN A 549 -0.13 -43.84 -8.30
N ARG A 550 0.69 -42.78 -8.24
CA ARG A 550 0.41 -41.63 -7.37
C ARG A 550 -0.89 -40.92 -7.75
N ALA A 551 -1.13 -40.66 -9.03
CA ALA A 551 -2.38 -40.05 -9.48
C ALA A 551 -3.61 -40.89 -9.11
N ALA A 552 -3.54 -42.22 -9.30
CA ALA A 552 -4.64 -43.12 -8.92
C ALA A 552 -4.88 -43.16 -7.40
N ARG A 553 -3.80 -43.19 -6.60
CA ARG A 553 -3.92 -43.17 -5.12
C ARG A 553 -4.44 -41.83 -4.62
N LEU A 554 -3.98 -40.71 -5.21
CA LEU A 554 -4.47 -39.37 -4.91
C LEU A 554 -5.97 -39.27 -5.15
N ALA A 555 -6.46 -39.71 -6.32
CA ALA A 555 -7.89 -39.69 -6.64
C ALA A 555 -8.75 -40.49 -5.65
N ALA A 556 -8.29 -41.68 -5.24
CA ALA A 556 -8.99 -42.49 -4.23
C ALA A 556 -9.04 -41.79 -2.86
N LEU A 557 -7.90 -41.24 -2.41
CA LEU A 557 -7.81 -40.50 -1.16
C LEU A 557 -8.68 -39.24 -1.15
N THR A 558 -8.72 -38.51 -2.27
CA THR A 558 -9.58 -37.33 -2.43
C THR A 558 -11.04 -37.66 -2.15
N GLY A 559 -11.55 -38.81 -2.63
CA GLY A 559 -12.91 -39.26 -2.34
C GLY A 559 -13.14 -39.57 -0.85
N GLU A 560 -12.17 -40.20 -0.19
CA GLU A 560 -12.23 -40.50 1.26
C GLU A 560 -12.25 -39.22 2.10
N ILE A 561 -11.40 -38.24 1.77
CA ILE A 561 -11.35 -36.96 2.47
C ILE A 561 -12.61 -36.16 2.18
N ALA A 562 -13.05 -36.08 0.91
CA ALA A 562 -14.25 -35.34 0.53
C ALA A 562 -15.49 -35.84 1.27
N ALA A 563 -15.70 -37.16 1.37
CA ALA A 563 -16.84 -37.71 2.11
C ALA A 563 -16.83 -37.32 3.60
N ARG A 564 -15.65 -37.33 4.23
CA ARG A 564 -15.49 -36.93 5.64
C ARG A 564 -15.75 -35.43 5.84
N GLU A 565 -15.21 -34.60 4.96
CA GLU A 565 -15.37 -33.15 5.06
C GLU A 565 -16.80 -32.70 4.70
N ASP A 566 -17.43 -33.30 3.69
CA ASP A 566 -18.84 -33.05 3.35
C ASP A 566 -19.76 -33.36 4.53
N GLN A 567 -19.50 -34.44 5.28
CA GLN A 567 -20.26 -34.75 6.50
C GLN A 567 -20.10 -33.65 7.55
N LYS A 568 -18.86 -33.18 7.81
CA LYS A 568 -18.62 -32.09 8.77
C LYS A 568 -19.33 -30.80 8.35
N ILE A 569 -19.32 -30.49 7.05
CA ILE A 569 -19.99 -29.30 6.52
C ILE A 569 -21.51 -29.44 6.67
N ALA A 570 -22.08 -30.59 6.29
CA ALA A 570 -23.51 -30.87 6.45
C ALA A 570 -23.95 -30.77 7.92
N ASP A 571 -23.16 -31.31 8.85
CA ASP A 571 -23.40 -31.19 10.29
C ASP A 571 -23.36 -29.72 10.76
N GLY A 572 -22.42 -28.92 10.22
CA GLY A 572 -22.32 -27.49 10.48
C GLY A 572 -23.52 -26.70 9.97
N ILE A 573 -24.05 -27.04 8.79
CA ILE A 573 -25.20 -26.39 8.16
C ILE A 573 -26.53 -26.85 8.79
N ALA A 574 -26.64 -28.09 9.26
CA ALA A 574 -27.87 -28.66 9.81
C ALA A 574 -28.48 -27.81 10.94
N ALA A 575 -27.66 -27.10 11.71
CA ALA A 575 -28.10 -26.15 12.74
C ALA A 575 -28.98 -25.00 12.19
N THR A 576 -28.94 -24.73 10.88
CA THR A 576 -29.67 -23.66 10.19
C THR A 576 -31.00 -24.11 9.57
N LYS A 577 -31.40 -25.38 9.77
CA LYS A 577 -32.60 -26.01 9.17
C LYS A 577 -32.59 -26.03 7.64
N ILE A 578 -31.42 -25.97 7.03
CA ILE A 578 -31.23 -26.13 5.59
C ILE A 578 -30.91 -27.58 5.34
N ASP A 579 -31.66 -28.20 4.44
CA ASP A 579 -31.28 -29.53 3.93
C ASP A 579 -30.15 -29.35 2.91
N TRP A 580 -28.94 -29.65 3.36
CA TRP A 580 -27.72 -29.65 2.55
C TRP A 580 -27.25 -31.07 2.21
N THR A 581 -28.13 -32.06 2.38
CA THR A 581 -27.85 -33.45 2.03
C THR A 581 -28.02 -33.70 0.54
N GLY A 582 -27.42 -34.77 0.02
CA GLY A 582 -27.44 -35.10 -1.42
C GLY A 582 -26.17 -34.71 -2.19
N ALA A 583 -26.03 -35.29 -3.37
CA ALA A 583 -24.98 -35.01 -4.35
C ALA A 583 -25.64 -34.87 -5.72
N LEU A 584 -25.40 -33.76 -6.44
CA LEU A 584 -25.79 -33.67 -7.84
C LEU A 584 -24.94 -34.65 -8.63
N GLY A 585 -25.60 -35.59 -9.31
CA GLY A 585 -24.94 -36.43 -10.29
C GLY A 585 -24.43 -35.57 -11.45
N ALA A 586 -23.29 -35.91 -12.02
CA ALA A 586 -22.79 -35.22 -13.21
C ALA A 586 -23.86 -35.26 -14.34
N GLY A 587 -24.30 -34.08 -14.80
CA GLY A 587 -25.24 -33.93 -15.93
C GLY A 587 -26.71 -33.66 -15.59
N SER A 588 -27.07 -33.40 -14.33
CA SER A 588 -28.38 -32.83 -13.99
C SER A 588 -28.42 -31.33 -14.31
N ASP A 589 -29.43 -30.88 -15.06
CA ASP A 589 -29.65 -29.48 -15.44
C ASP A 589 -30.99 -29.02 -14.84
N PRO A 590 -31.02 -28.62 -13.55
CA PRO A 590 -32.25 -28.23 -12.88
C PRO A 590 -32.79 -26.94 -13.50
N ALA A 591 -34.06 -26.94 -13.90
CA ALA A 591 -34.70 -25.71 -14.38
C ALA A 591 -35.07 -24.82 -13.19
N LEU A 592 -34.28 -23.78 -12.94
CA LEU A 592 -34.49 -22.82 -11.88
C LEU A 592 -34.96 -21.47 -12.44
N GLU A 593 -35.94 -20.86 -11.78
CA GLU A 593 -36.31 -19.46 -12.00
C GLU A 593 -35.92 -18.63 -10.78
N LEU A 594 -35.26 -17.49 -11.01
CA LEU A 594 -34.80 -16.58 -9.97
C LEU A 594 -35.58 -15.26 -10.02
N ARG A 595 -36.06 -14.80 -8.86
CA ARG A 595 -36.52 -13.43 -8.65
C ARG A 595 -35.75 -12.82 -7.47
N ALA A 596 -35.06 -11.72 -7.73
CA ALA A 596 -34.38 -10.95 -6.70
C ALA A 596 -34.94 -9.53 -6.66
N ARG A 597 -35.15 -8.98 -5.45
CA ARG A 597 -35.55 -7.58 -5.27
C ARG A 597 -35.04 -7.02 -3.95
N VAL A 598 -34.73 -5.73 -3.94
CA VAL A 598 -34.66 -4.99 -2.67
C VAL A 598 -36.09 -4.81 -2.18
N VAL A 599 -36.36 -5.23 -0.93
CA VAL A 599 -37.69 -5.13 -0.31
C VAL A 599 -38.02 -3.68 0.04
N ASP A 600 -36.99 -2.90 0.38
CA ASP A 600 -37.08 -1.48 0.68
C ASP A 600 -37.17 -0.67 -0.63
N ASP A 601 -38.39 -0.24 -1.01
CA ASP A 601 -38.67 0.47 -2.27
C ASP A 601 -38.20 1.94 -2.30
N LYS A 602 -37.36 2.35 -1.35
CA LYS A 602 -36.90 3.71 -1.13
C LYS A 602 -35.39 3.81 -1.31
N LYS A 603 -34.93 5.02 -1.63
CA LYS A 603 -33.52 5.40 -1.56
C LYS A 603 -32.95 5.03 -0.18
N ILE A 604 -31.95 4.14 -0.16
CA ILE A 604 -31.38 3.54 1.05
C ILE A 604 -30.35 4.53 1.61
N ALA A 605 -30.45 4.90 2.89
CA ALA A 605 -29.41 5.74 3.50
C ALA A 605 -28.09 4.96 3.63
N ALA A 606 -26.97 5.56 3.24
CA ALA A 606 -25.64 4.98 3.43
C ALA A 606 -25.42 4.62 4.91
N GLY A 607 -24.87 3.43 5.16
CA GLY A 607 -24.71 2.84 6.49
C GLY A 607 -25.97 2.19 7.08
N GLN A 608 -27.14 2.38 6.48
CA GLN A 608 -28.37 1.70 6.90
C GLN A 608 -28.48 0.32 6.22
N PRO A 609 -28.84 -0.73 6.97
CA PRO A 609 -29.09 -2.03 6.36
C PRO A 609 -30.39 -2.01 5.54
N PHE A 610 -30.40 -2.75 4.44
CA PHE A 610 -31.55 -3.00 3.58
C PHE A 610 -31.68 -4.50 3.29
N THR A 611 -32.88 -4.95 2.88
CA THR A 611 -33.14 -6.38 2.67
C THR A 611 -33.16 -6.73 1.18
N LEU A 612 -32.29 -7.64 0.78
CA LEU A 612 -32.40 -8.35 -0.49
C LEU A 612 -33.24 -9.62 -0.26
N ARG A 613 -34.38 -9.71 -0.96
CA ARG A 613 -35.19 -10.93 -1.01
C ARG A 613 -34.86 -11.69 -2.28
N VAL A 614 -34.54 -12.96 -2.10
CA VAL A 614 -34.33 -13.90 -3.19
C VAL A 614 -35.41 -14.99 -3.13
N GLU A 615 -36.03 -15.26 -4.28
CA GLU A 615 -37.06 -16.28 -4.48
C GLU A 615 -36.61 -17.16 -5.64
N VAL A 616 -36.34 -18.45 -5.35
CA VAL A 616 -35.93 -19.45 -6.35
C VAL A 616 -37.02 -20.50 -6.47
N THR A 617 -37.49 -20.73 -7.70
CA THR A 617 -38.49 -21.76 -8.02
C THR A 617 -37.86 -22.85 -8.85
N ASN A 618 -38.03 -24.11 -8.46
CA ASN A 618 -37.67 -25.25 -9.32
C ASN A 618 -38.84 -25.53 -10.28
N THR A 619 -38.67 -25.18 -11.55
CA THR A 619 -39.65 -25.43 -12.63
C THR A 619 -39.39 -26.75 -13.36
N GLY A 620 -38.34 -27.47 -12.98
CA GLY A 620 -37.99 -28.78 -13.49
C GLY A 620 -38.87 -29.91 -12.95
N SER A 621 -38.57 -31.14 -13.39
CA SER A 621 -39.27 -32.36 -12.98
C SER A 621 -38.57 -33.15 -11.87
N GLU A 622 -37.32 -32.81 -11.54
CA GLU A 622 -36.49 -33.48 -10.54
C GLU A 622 -36.11 -32.51 -9.41
N PRO A 623 -35.86 -32.99 -8.17
CA PRO A 623 -35.37 -32.14 -7.08
C PRO A 623 -34.04 -31.47 -7.44
N ALA A 624 -33.93 -30.17 -7.16
CA ALA A 624 -32.68 -29.43 -7.26
C ALA A 624 -31.98 -29.50 -5.89
N GLU A 625 -30.77 -30.03 -5.85
CA GLU A 625 -30.00 -30.25 -4.62
C GLU A 625 -28.92 -29.17 -4.45
N ARG A 626 -28.53 -28.87 -3.20
CA ARG A 626 -27.48 -27.87 -2.88
C ARG A 626 -27.66 -26.52 -3.61
N VAL A 627 -28.90 -26.06 -3.75
CA VAL A 627 -29.20 -24.78 -4.40
C VAL A 627 -28.67 -23.64 -3.53
N HIS A 628 -27.99 -22.69 -4.15
CA HIS A 628 -27.51 -21.48 -3.50
C HIS A 628 -27.54 -20.30 -4.47
N VAL A 629 -27.33 -19.11 -3.92
CA VAL A 629 -27.34 -17.85 -4.65
C VAL A 629 -26.06 -17.09 -4.33
N ILE A 630 -25.37 -16.55 -5.34
CA ILE A 630 -24.17 -15.73 -5.19
C ILE A 630 -24.49 -14.31 -5.68
N THR A 631 -24.08 -13.30 -4.92
CA THR A 631 -24.13 -11.91 -5.39
C THR A 631 -22.84 -11.54 -6.13
N ASP A 632 -22.97 -10.74 -7.18
CA ASP A 632 -21.85 -10.11 -7.88
C ASP A 632 -22.07 -8.60 -7.93
N CYS A 633 -21.11 -7.86 -7.37
CA CYS A 633 -21.11 -6.42 -7.32
C CYS A 633 -19.69 -5.86 -7.38
N LEU A 634 -19.51 -4.69 -7.99
CA LEU A 634 -18.25 -3.96 -7.92
C LEU A 634 -17.92 -3.42 -6.52
N ARG A 635 -18.84 -3.55 -5.56
CA ARG A 635 -18.65 -3.16 -4.16
C ARG A 635 -18.32 -4.37 -3.32
N ASP A 636 -17.10 -4.40 -2.78
CA ASP A 636 -16.61 -5.49 -1.94
C ASP A 636 -17.58 -5.89 -0.81
N GLU A 637 -18.33 -4.93 -0.23
CA GLU A 637 -19.28 -5.22 0.85
C GLU A 637 -20.58 -5.95 0.40
N LEU A 638 -20.86 -5.97 -0.91
CA LEU A 638 -22.04 -6.62 -1.51
C LEU A 638 -21.68 -7.79 -2.44
N ASP A 639 -20.39 -8.00 -2.67
CA ASP A 639 -19.86 -8.97 -3.63
C ASP A 639 -19.59 -10.33 -3.00
N GLY A 640 -19.83 -11.42 -3.74
CA GLY A 640 -19.53 -12.78 -3.32
C GLY A 640 -20.35 -13.30 -2.12
N ILE A 641 -21.51 -12.70 -1.81
CA ILE A 641 -22.35 -13.18 -0.71
C ILE A 641 -23.08 -14.43 -1.18
N GLU A 642 -22.67 -15.58 -0.66
CA GLU A 642 -23.29 -16.86 -0.98
C GLU A 642 -24.37 -17.24 0.05
N LEU A 643 -25.62 -17.29 -0.40
CA LEU A 643 -26.80 -17.63 0.36
C LEU A 643 -27.27 -19.05 0.02
N LEU A 644 -27.13 -19.95 0.99
CA LEU A 644 -27.55 -21.34 0.88
C LEU A 644 -29.09 -21.43 0.89
N LEU A 645 -29.69 -22.17 -0.05
CA LEU A 645 -31.13 -22.48 -0.07
C LEU A 645 -31.40 -23.96 0.22
N GLY A 646 -30.51 -24.84 -0.21
CA GLY A 646 -30.57 -26.29 0.03
C GLY A 646 -31.36 -27.01 -1.06
N ARG A 647 -32.03 -28.09 -0.68
CA ARG A 647 -32.89 -28.87 -1.59
C ARG A 647 -34.21 -28.14 -1.93
N ILE A 648 -34.58 -28.12 -3.21
CA ILE A 648 -35.84 -27.54 -3.73
C ILE A 648 -36.58 -28.59 -4.57
N GLU A 649 -37.73 -29.05 -4.08
CA GLU A 649 -38.59 -30.01 -4.79
C GLU A 649 -39.21 -29.42 -6.07
N PRO A 650 -39.56 -30.25 -7.08
CA PRO A 650 -40.25 -29.81 -8.28
C PRO A 650 -41.51 -28.98 -7.97
N GLY A 651 -41.62 -27.81 -8.58
CA GLY A 651 -42.73 -26.87 -8.39
C GLY A 651 -42.70 -26.08 -7.08
N ALA A 652 -41.72 -26.31 -6.20
CA ALA A 652 -41.57 -25.55 -4.96
C ALA A 652 -40.79 -24.25 -5.18
N THR A 653 -41.10 -23.24 -4.38
CA THR A 653 -40.36 -21.98 -4.28
C THR A 653 -39.76 -21.84 -2.90
N VAL A 654 -38.46 -21.59 -2.82
CA VAL A 654 -37.78 -21.19 -1.59
C VAL A 654 -37.54 -19.69 -1.62
N SER A 655 -37.92 -19.00 -0.54
CA SER A 655 -37.67 -17.57 -0.37
C SER A 655 -36.76 -17.33 0.82
N ARG A 656 -35.78 -16.44 0.65
CA ARG A 656 -34.82 -16.10 1.70
C ARG A 656 -34.44 -14.63 1.64
N ASP A 657 -34.36 -14.03 2.83
CA ASP A 657 -33.99 -12.64 3.02
C ASP A 657 -32.56 -12.56 3.57
N VAL A 658 -31.74 -11.69 2.99
CA VAL A 658 -30.43 -11.33 3.52
C VAL A 658 -30.38 -9.82 3.76
N ARG A 659 -29.84 -9.42 4.92
CA ARG A 659 -29.61 -8.01 5.24
C ARG A 659 -28.25 -7.60 4.72
N LEU A 660 -28.26 -6.61 3.83
CA LEU A 660 -27.09 -6.01 3.21
C LEU A 660 -26.94 -4.57 3.72
N TYR A 661 -25.78 -3.96 3.52
CA TYR A 661 -25.57 -2.55 3.80
C TYR A 661 -24.48 -2.02 2.88
N VAL A 662 -24.57 -0.73 2.53
CA VAL A 662 -23.49 0.01 1.88
C VAL A 662 -22.84 0.89 2.94
N MET A 663 -21.53 1.03 2.91
CA MET A 663 -20.79 1.76 3.95
C MET A 663 -21.19 3.25 4.04
N ALA A 664 -21.19 3.80 5.25
CA ALA A 664 -21.67 5.17 5.54
C ALA A 664 -20.87 6.29 4.85
N TRP A 665 -19.65 6.00 4.42
CA TRP A 665 -18.78 6.95 3.71
C TRP A 665 -19.08 7.10 2.22
N HIS A 666 -20.03 6.35 1.66
CA HIS A 666 -20.47 6.57 0.29
C HIS A 666 -21.32 7.84 0.16
N THR A 667 -21.14 8.57 -0.94
CA THR A 667 -22.06 9.63 -1.35
C THR A 667 -23.29 9.05 -2.05
N ASP A 668 -24.18 9.93 -2.50
CA ASP A 668 -25.26 9.56 -3.42
C ASP A 668 -24.71 8.77 -4.61
N LEU A 669 -25.31 7.61 -4.88
CA LEU A 669 -24.94 6.76 -6.01
C LEU A 669 -26.08 5.81 -6.39
N VAL A 670 -26.05 5.36 -7.63
CA VAL A 670 -26.89 4.30 -8.18
C VAL A 670 -25.98 3.18 -8.63
N ASP A 671 -26.35 1.94 -8.34
CA ASP A 671 -25.57 0.76 -8.75
C ASP A 671 -26.49 -0.43 -9.07
N THR A 672 -25.88 -1.49 -9.58
CA THR A 672 -26.55 -2.77 -9.78
C THR A 672 -25.89 -3.90 -9.00
N LEU A 673 -26.72 -4.81 -8.51
CA LEU A 673 -26.34 -6.06 -7.88
C LEU A 673 -26.81 -7.21 -8.77
N ARG A 674 -25.88 -7.98 -9.34
CA ARG A 674 -26.20 -9.22 -10.02
C ARG A 674 -26.37 -10.32 -8.97
N VAL A 675 -27.34 -11.18 -9.18
CA VAL A 675 -27.70 -12.29 -8.29
C VAL A 675 -27.81 -13.52 -9.18
N ASP A 676 -26.98 -14.50 -8.91
CA ASP A 676 -26.84 -15.72 -9.72
C ASP A 676 -27.23 -16.92 -8.86
N VAL A 677 -28.09 -17.79 -9.38
CA VAL A 677 -28.47 -19.05 -8.71
C VAL A 677 -27.72 -20.22 -9.35
N HIS A 678 -27.25 -21.12 -8.51
CA HIS A 678 -26.63 -22.37 -8.92
C HIS A 678 -27.17 -23.53 -8.08
N ALA A 679 -27.28 -24.70 -8.70
CA ALA A 679 -27.46 -25.98 -8.04
C ALA A 679 -26.14 -26.75 -8.07
N GLY A 680 -25.60 -27.07 -6.89
CA GLY A 680 -24.33 -27.79 -6.79
C GLY A 680 -23.13 -26.91 -7.07
N GLU A 681 -22.16 -27.39 -7.84
CA GLU A 681 -20.96 -26.62 -8.20
C GLU A 681 -21.32 -25.49 -9.19
N PRO A 682 -20.94 -24.23 -8.92
CA PRO A 682 -21.18 -23.16 -9.87
C PRO A 682 -20.39 -23.41 -11.15
N GLY A 683 -21.12 -23.58 -12.26
CA GLY A 683 -20.56 -23.60 -13.60
C GLY A 683 -20.27 -22.19 -14.12
N PRO A 684 -19.65 -22.08 -15.32
CA PRO A 684 -19.39 -20.77 -15.95
C PRO A 684 -20.67 -20.02 -16.35
N ALA A 685 -21.81 -20.73 -16.40
CA ALA A 685 -23.12 -20.14 -16.59
C ALA A 685 -23.98 -20.47 -15.35
N PRO A 686 -24.66 -19.47 -14.75
CA PRO A 686 -25.63 -19.71 -13.70
C PRO A 686 -26.91 -20.36 -14.25
N ASP A 687 -27.62 -21.09 -13.38
CA ASP A 687 -28.90 -21.71 -13.75
C ASP A 687 -29.98 -20.63 -14.00
N ALA A 688 -29.89 -19.51 -13.27
CA ALA A 688 -30.60 -18.27 -13.58
C ALA A 688 -29.90 -17.03 -12.99
N THR A 689 -30.15 -15.87 -13.60
CA THR A 689 -29.61 -14.58 -13.15
C THR A 689 -30.74 -13.58 -12.97
N ALA A 690 -30.61 -12.73 -11.95
CA ALA A 690 -31.40 -11.51 -11.79
C ALA A 690 -30.46 -10.33 -11.54
N THR A 691 -30.85 -9.14 -12.00
CA THR A 691 -30.12 -7.90 -11.73
C THR A 691 -31.04 -6.95 -10.98
N VAL A 692 -30.56 -6.45 -9.85
CA VAL A 692 -31.30 -5.56 -8.98
C VAL A 692 -30.59 -4.22 -8.96
N ARG A 693 -31.28 -3.16 -9.39
CA ARG A 693 -30.80 -1.79 -9.22
C ARG A 693 -31.11 -1.30 -7.81
N PHE A 694 -30.17 -0.61 -7.18
CA PHE A 694 -30.38 0.04 -5.90
C PHE A 694 -29.85 1.48 -5.91
N ASP A 695 -30.43 2.32 -5.07
CA ASP A 695 -30.11 3.75 -4.95
C ASP A 695 -29.72 4.06 -3.50
N ILE A 696 -28.53 4.63 -3.32
CA ILE A 696 -28.00 5.02 -2.02
C ILE A 696 -28.08 6.54 -1.88
N ALA A 697 -28.66 7.00 -0.78
CA ALA A 697 -28.52 8.37 -0.29
C ALA A 697 -27.30 8.47 0.63
N GLY A 698 -26.31 9.25 0.21
CA GLY A 698 -25.19 9.59 1.06
C GLY A 698 -25.63 10.39 2.29
N LEU A 699 -24.90 10.22 3.39
CA LEU A 699 -25.15 11.01 4.58
C LEU A 699 -24.72 12.48 4.38
N PRO A 700 -25.36 13.44 5.08
CA PRO A 700 -24.89 14.82 5.13
C PRO A 700 -23.44 14.90 5.62
N ARG A 701 -22.63 15.75 4.97
CA ARG A 701 -21.17 15.81 5.19
C ARG A 701 -20.76 17.05 6.02
N PRO A 702 -19.99 16.88 7.11
CA PRO A 702 -19.41 18.01 7.84
C PRO A 702 -18.36 18.70 6.97
N ARG A 703 -18.02 19.95 7.31
CA ARG A 703 -16.90 20.66 6.70
C ARG A 703 -16.10 21.29 7.81
N PHE A 704 -14.87 20.82 7.99
CA PHE A 704 -14.01 21.29 9.06
C PHE A 704 -13.14 22.45 8.59
N ALA A 705 -13.06 23.47 9.43
CA ALA A 705 -12.10 24.56 9.36
C ALA A 705 -11.58 24.80 10.78
N TYR A 706 -10.36 25.27 10.95
CA TYR A 706 -9.83 25.46 12.30
C TYR A 706 -8.79 26.56 12.41
N ASP A 707 -8.67 27.07 13.63
CA ASP A 707 -7.56 27.90 14.08
C ASP A 707 -6.62 27.08 14.95
N TYR A 708 -5.35 27.44 14.95
CA TYR A 708 -4.35 26.89 15.87
C TYR A 708 -3.46 27.99 16.47
N TRP A 709 -2.87 27.74 17.63
CA TRP A 709 -1.88 28.62 18.28
C TRP A 709 -1.06 27.89 19.33
N ILE A 710 0.08 28.46 19.70
CA ILE A 710 0.94 27.96 20.77
C ILE A 710 0.55 28.60 22.10
N VAL A 711 0.49 27.79 23.15
CA VAL A 711 0.39 28.23 24.55
C VAL A 711 1.60 27.74 25.31
N ASP A 712 2.53 28.66 25.50
CA ASP A 712 3.82 28.51 26.17
C ASP A 712 3.87 29.27 27.50
N ASP A 713 2.90 30.14 27.78
CA ASP A 713 2.74 30.81 29.07
C ASP A 713 2.02 29.92 30.10
N PRO A 714 2.67 29.55 31.22
CA PRO A 714 2.04 28.78 32.29
C PRO A 714 0.79 29.45 32.88
N GLU A 715 0.70 30.79 32.90
CA GLU A 715 -0.46 31.52 33.39
C GLU A 715 -1.67 31.37 32.46
N LEU A 716 -1.44 31.22 31.15
CA LEU A 716 -2.50 31.03 30.16
C LEU A 716 -2.94 29.57 30.02
N ALA A 717 -2.10 28.62 30.41
CA ALA A 717 -2.37 27.18 30.28
C ALA A 717 -3.71 26.74 30.91
N THR A 718 -4.12 27.38 32.00
CA THR A 718 -5.40 27.08 32.68
C THR A 718 -6.63 27.52 31.89
N ALA A 719 -6.51 28.54 31.05
CA ALA A 719 -7.56 29.06 30.18
C ALA A 719 -7.51 28.45 28.76
N ALA A 720 -6.46 27.69 28.44
CA ALA A 720 -6.26 27.05 27.15
C ALA A 720 -7.13 25.81 26.96
N PRO A 721 -7.36 25.38 25.70
CA PRO A 721 -7.94 24.08 25.41
C PRO A 721 -7.19 22.95 26.11
N GLN A 722 -7.93 21.96 26.60
CA GLN A 722 -7.36 20.88 27.37
C GLN A 722 -6.86 19.78 26.45
N ARG A 723 -5.72 19.18 26.81
CA ARG A 723 -5.21 17.95 26.20
C ARG A 723 -5.99 16.72 26.68
N PRO A 724 -5.93 15.59 25.96
CA PRO A 724 -6.47 14.32 26.44
C PRO A 724 -5.87 13.96 27.80
N LYS A 725 -6.70 13.33 28.65
CA LYS A 725 -6.22 12.74 29.91
C LYS A 725 -5.48 11.45 29.60
N SER A 726 -4.25 11.58 29.10
CA SER A 726 -3.34 10.45 28.94
C SER A 726 -2.69 10.15 30.29
N PRO A 727 -2.60 8.88 30.73
CA PRO A 727 -1.77 8.55 31.88
C PRO A 727 -0.33 8.98 31.57
N PRO A 728 0.35 9.68 32.49
CA PRO A 728 1.73 10.09 32.28
C PRO A 728 2.60 8.86 32.05
N ILE A 729 3.64 9.02 31.22
CA ILE A 729 4.64 7.97 31.04
C ILE A 729 5.25 7.70 32.43
N PRO A 730 5.23 6.45 32.91
CA PRO A 730 5.71 6.14 34.25
C PRO A 730 7.18 6.56 34.45
N GLY A 731 7.43 7.34 35.50
CA GLY A 731 8.75 7.92 35.80
C GLY A 731 9.04 9.27 35.15
N GLU A 732 8.17 9.77 34.27
CA GLU A 732 8.23 11.14 33.77
C GLU A 732 7.34 12.07 34.62
N PRO A 733 7.77 13.33 34.83
CA PRO A 733 6.91 14.30 35.46
C PRO A 733 5.65 14.50 34.61
N PRO A 734 4.48 14.74 35.22
CA PRO A 734 3.29 15.14 34.48
C PRO A 734 3.62 16.35 33.61
N PHE A 735 3.13 16.34 32.39
CA PHE A 735 3.29 17.49 31.50
C PHE A 735 2.71 18.74 32.15
N ALA A 736 3.49 19.81 32.09
CA ALA A 736 3.07 21.15 32.47
C ALA A 736 3.63 22.11 31.43
N VAL A 737 2.86 23.15 31.11
CA VAL A 737 3.35 24.21 30.23
C VAL A 737 4.53 24.90 30.90
N LYS A 738 5.64 25.00 30.18
CA LYS A 738 6.89 25.67 30.53
C LYS A 738 7.39 26.40 29.30
N GLY A 739 7.28 27.70 29.30
CA GLY A 739 7.79 28.54 28.23
C GLY A 739 7.76 29.99 28.67
N ASN A 740 8.13 30.88 27.75
CA ASN A 740 8.33 32.29 28.06
C ASN A 740 7.11 33.17 27.73
N GLY A 741 6.09 32.63 27.06
CA GLY A 741 4.82 33.29 26.81
C GLY A 741 4.77 34.19 25.57
N ASP A 742 5.71 34.04 24.65
CA ASP A 742 5.82 34.80 23.39
C ASP A 742 5.21 34.08 22.17
N GLY A 743 4.88 32.79 22.32
CA GLY A 743 4.27 31.94 21.29
C GLY A 743 5.24 31.41 20.24
N VAL A 744 6.54 31.69 20.35
CA VAL A 744 7.62 31.14 19.51
C VAL A 744 8.25 29.96 20.25
N LEU A 745 8.39 28.82 19.57
CA LEU A 745 8.99 27.65 20.21
C LEU A 745 10.47 27.89 20.52
N GLN A 746 10.93 27.51 21.71
CA GLN A 746 12.33 27.59 22.09
C GLN A 746 12.86 26.24 22.63
N PRO A 747 14.17 25.95 22.46
CA PRO A 747 14.76 24.73 22.99
C PRO A 747 14.48 24.54 24.50
N GLY A 748 13.96 23.35 24.86
CA GLY A 748 13.66 22.96 26.24
C GLY A 748 12.26 23.35 26.74
N GLU A 749 11.44 24.02 25.94
CA GLU A 749 10.06 24.36 26.32
C GLU A 749 9.10 23.17 26.28
N GLN A 750 8.03 23.26 27.07
CA GLN A 750 6.88 22.38 27.02
C GLN A 750 5.64 23.24 26.77
N VAL A 751 4.96 23.05 25.64
CA VAL A 751 3.90 23.96 25.19
C VAL A 751 2.67 23.18 24.74
N LEU A 752 1.52 23.86 24.68
CA LEU A 752 0.33 23.31 24.02
C LEU A 752 0.20 23.88 22.61
N LEU A 753 0.02 23.02 21.60
CA LEU A 753 -0.61 23.40 20.35
C LEU A 753 -2.13 23.31 20.54
N ALA A 754 -2.75 24.46 20.75
CA ALA A 754 -4.18 24.59 20.91
C ALA A 754 -4.88 24.68 19.55
N LEU A 755 -6.05 24.03 19.45
CA LEU A 755 -6.91 24.01 18.27
C LEU A 755 -8.33 24.50 18.62
N GLU A 756 -8.91 25.31 17.74
CA GLU A 756 -10.35 25.58 17.71
C GLU A 756 -10.90 25.10 16.36
N ILE A 757 -11.61 23.97 16.38
CA ILE A 757 -12.12 23.29 15.20
C ILE A 757 -13.60 23.62 15.05
N ARG A 758 -13.96 24.15 13.88
CA ARG A 758 -15.32 24.51 13.51
C ARG A 758 -15.87 23.54 12.48
N ASN A 759 -17.15 23.22 12.63
CA ASN A 759 -17.93 22.58 11.57
C ASN A 759 -18.74 23.66 10.85
N ASP A 760 -18.22 24.12 9.71
CA ASP A 760 -18.80 25.22 8.95
C ASP A 760 -19.89 24.75 7.96
N SER A 761 -20.25 23.46 7.96
CA SER A 761 -21.35 22.96 7.12
C SER A 761 -22.72 23.13 7.80
N GLY A 762 -23.78 22.79 7.06
CA GLY A 762 -25.15 22.71 7.60
C GLY A 762 -25.49 21.37 8.24
N ALA A 763 -24.52 20.45 8.34
CA ALA A 763 -24.70 19.10 8.84
C ALA A 763 -23.83 18.85 10.08
N ASP A 764 -24.30 18.06 11.02
CA ASP A 764 -23.47 17.62 12.15
C ASP A 764 -22.37 16.67 11.67
N SER A 765 -21.25 16.62 12.38
CA SER A 765 -20.33 15.48 12.26
C SER A 765 -20.91 14.26 13.00
N SER A 766 -20.45 13.07 12.62
CA SER A 766 -20.73 11.80 13.28
C SER A 766 -19.73 11.54 14.40
N ASP A 767 -18.43 11.43 14.06
CA ASP A 767 -17.34 11.21 15.01
C ASP A 767 -16.07 11.92 14.51
N ALA A 768 -15.94 13.18 14.90
CA ALA A 768 -14.79 14.00 14.56
C ALA A 768 -13.59 13.66 15.45
N ARG A 769 -12.42 13.60 14.82
CA ARG A 769 -11.15 13.28 15.44
C ARG A 769 -10.07 14.19 14.86
N ALA A 770 -9.06 14.52 15.67
CA ALA A 770 -7.87 15.21 15.19
C ALA A 770 -6.63 14.33 15.39
N LEU A 771 -5.75 14.33 14.40
CA LEU A 771 -4.44 13.70 14.42
C LEU A 771 -3.36 14.75 14.20
N ILE A 772 -2.20 14.55 14.80
CA ILE A 772 -1.00 15.35 14.56
C ILE A 772 0.19 14.44 14.22
N HIS A 773 0.96 14.82 13.20
CA HIS A 773 2.24 14.20 12.87
C HIS A 773 3.36 15.23 13.02
N ASN A 774 4.48 14.78 13.56
CA ASN A 774 5.73 15.54 13.60
C ASN A 774 6.55 15.23 12.36
N MET A 775 6.76 16.24 11.51
CA MET A 775 7.54 16.12 10.28
C MET A 775 8.99 16.62 10.44
N SER A 776 9.32 17.15 11.63
CA SER A 776 10.61 17.79 11.94
C SER A 776 11.62 16.88 12.65
N GLY A 777 11.33 15.58 12.74
CA GLY A 777 12.18 14.61 13.43
C GLY A 777 12.44 14.99 14.89
N ALA A 778 13.70 15.28 15.22
CA ALA A 778 14.17 15.50 16.59
C ALA A 778 13.96 16.91 17.15
N GLN A 779 13.36 17.84 16.39
CA GLN A 779 13.11 19.22 16.88
C GLN A 779 12.10 19.24 18.05
N VAL A 780 11.04 18.42 17.94
CA VAL A 780 9.92 18.40 18.90
C VAL A 780 9.51 16.96 19.22
N LEU A 781 9.06 16.75 20.45
CA LEU A 781 8.44 15.51 20.90
C LEU A 781 6.93 15.72 21.05
N LEU A 782 6.14 14.89 20.38
CA LEU A 782 4.69 14.84 20.60
C LEU A 782 4.38 14.06 21.88
N GLU A 783 3.64 14.69 22.79
CA GLU A 783 3.12 14.06 24.00
C GLU A 783 1.90 13.18 23.72
N GLU A 784 1.05 13.66 22.81
CA GLU A 784 -0.05 12.90 22.20
C GLU A 784 -0.15 13.20 20.71
N GLY A 785 -0.71 12.22 19.99
CA GLY A 785 -0.94 12.31 18.55
C GLY A 785 -2.42 12.35 18.17
N PHE A 786 -3.33 12.24 19.14
CA PHE A 786 -4.74 11.98 18.87
C PHE A 786 -5.69 12.73 19.81
N LEU A 787 -6.72 13.36 19.23
CA LEU A 787 -7.88 13.89 19.95
C LEU A 787 -9.15 13.21 19.45
N GLN A 788 -9.93 12.65 20.38
CA GLN A 788 -11.32 12.29 20.12
C GLN A 788 -12.22 13.48 20.46
N LEU A 789 -12.81 14.09 19.45
CA LEU A 789 -13.68 15.26 19.59
C LEU A 789 -15.15 14.85 19.64
N GLY A 790 -15.49 13.71 19.01
CA GLY A 790 -16.84 13.18 18.92
C GLY A 790 -17.71 13.99 17.96
N LYS A 791 -19.01 14.04 18.23
CA LYS A 791 -19.95 14.80 17.42
C LYS A 791 -19.74 16.31 17.59
N ILE A 792 -19.51 17.02 16.48
CA ILE A 792 -19.46 18.48 16.38
C ILE A 792 -20.70 18.95 15.61
N PRO A 793 -21.70 19.56 16.30
CA PRO A 793 -22.91 20.05 15.64
C PRO A 793 -22.63 21.05 14.52
N ALA A 794 -23.54 21.12 13.56
CA ALA A 794 -23.49 22.08 12.46
C ALA A 794 -23.32 23.52 12.97
N LYS A 795 -22.45 24.32 12.34
CA LYS A 795 -22.18 25.72 12.68
C LYS A 795 -21.67 25.95 14.12
N THR A 796 -21.08 24.93 14.74
CA THR A 796 -20.48 25.04 16.08
C THR A 796 -18.98 24.76 16.04
N ALA A 797 -18.31 24.99 17.18
CA ALA A 797 -16.89 24.78 17.35
C ALA A 797 -16.59 23.95 18.61
N VAL A 798 -15.51 23.17 18.55
CA VAL A 798 -14.93 22.45 19.67
C VAL A 798 -13.45 22.82 19.80
N ARG A 799 -12.90 22.72 21.01
CA ARG A 799 -11.50 23.02 21.28
C ARG A 799 -10.79 21.81 21.86
N GLY A 800 -9.52 21.65 21.51
CA GLY A 800 -8.62 20.65 22.07
C GLY A 800 -7.17 21.08 21.92
N ALA A 801 -6.23 20.37 22.54
CA ALA A 801 -4.81 20.70 22.43
C ALA A 801 -3.93 19.46 22.41
N PHE A 802 -2.77 19.59 21.75
CA PHE A 802 -1.67 18.63 21.81
C PHE A 802 -0.51 19.22 22.60
N GLY A 803 0.08 18.44 23.49
CA GLY A 803 1.33 18.77 24.17
C GLY A 803 2.53 18.53 23.26
N LEU A 804 3.43 19.51 23.25
CA LEU A 804 4.68 19.49 22.52
C LEU A 804 5.82 19.75 23.51
N SER A 805 6.84 18.89 23.52
CA SER A 805 8.08 19.13 24.26
C SER A 805 9.21 19.42 23.27
N VAL A 806 9.75 20.64 23.27
CA VAL A 806 10.80 21.07 22.36
C VAL A 806 12.15 20.53 22.85
N SER A 807 12.92 19.93 21.95
CA SER A 807 14.24 19.36 22.29
C SER A 807 15.19 20.46 22.77
N GLU A 808 15.98 20.18 23.81
CA GLU A 808 17.07 21.09 24.25
C GLU A 808 18.13 21.29 23.15
N GLN A 809 18.19 20.38 22.18
CA GLN A 809 19.13 20.42 21.05
C GLN A 809 18.45 20.85 19.75
N ALA A 810 17.24 21.39 19.82
CA ALA A 810 16.55 21.90 18.65
C ALA A 810 17.39 22.99 17.96
N ASP A 811 17.47 22.96 16.62
CA ASP A 811 18.17 23.97 15.83
C ASP A 811 17.26 25.19 15.67
N PRO A 812 17.52 26.32 16.36
CA PRO A 812 16.64 27.49 16.41
C PRO A 812 16.52 28.24 15.07
N ASN A 813 17.17 27.79 14.00
CA ASN A 813 17.06 28.39 12.67
C ASN A 813 16.16 27.59 11.72
N LYS A 814 15.62 26.46 12.17
CA LYS A 814 14.74 25.60 11.39
C LYS A 814 13.38 25.52 12.08
N PRO A 815 12.28 25.77 11.37
CA PRO A 815 10.95 25.70 11.96
C PRO A 815 10.61 24.27 12.40
N VAL A 816 9.54 24.16 13.18
CA VAL A 816 8.89 22.89 13.47
C VAL A 816 7.73 22.70 12.47
N GLU A 817 7.98 21.91 11.45
CA GLU A 817 6.98 21.35 10.52
C GLU A 817 6.08 20.32 11.22
N LEU A 818 4.78 20.59 11.20
CA LEU A 818 3.72 19.72 11.72
C LEU A 818 2.66 19.47 10.65
N GLU A 819 1.99 18.33 10.75
CA GLU A 819 0.79 18.06 9.98
C GLU A 819 -0.38 17.79 10.94
N VAL A 820 -1.50 18.49 10.73
CA VAL A 820 -2.74 18.23 11.46
C VAL A 820 -3.82 17.76 10.49
N ILE A 821 -4.50 16.67 10.86
CA ILE A 821 -5.64 16.11 10.14
C ILE A 821 -6.85 16.17 11.06
N VAL A 822 -7.91 16.85 10.64
CA VAL A 822 -9.22 16.80 11.31
C VAL A 822 -10.17 16.03 10.40
N ALA A 823 -10.73 14.93 10.91
CA ALA A 823 -11.54 14.03 10.11
C ALA A 823 -12.78 13.55 10.85
N ASP A 824 -13.87 13.38 10.12
CA ASP A 824 -14.98 12.52 10.49
C ASP A 824 -14.71 11.11 9.99
N VAL A 825 -14.54 10.16 10.91
CA VAL A 825 -14.14 8.80 10.52
C VAL A 825 -15.29 7.94 9.98
N VAL A 826 -16.54 8.37 10.15
CA VAL A 826 -17.71 7.62 9.66
C VAL A 826 -17.96 7.94 8.20
N VAL A 827 -18.01 9.23 7.85
CA VAL A 827 -18.26 9.67 6.46
C VAL A 827 -16.98 9.93 5.67
N ARG A 828 -15.80 9.79 6.30
CA ARG A 828 -14.46 10.01 5.74
C ARG A 828 -14.21 11.41 5.18
N GLU A 829 -14.90 12.41 5.74
CA GLU A 829 -14.63 13.82 5.46
C GLU A 829 -13.44 14.29 6.27
N SER A 830 -12.49 14.99 5.65
CA SER A 830 -11.31 15.47 6.37
C SER A 830 -10.72 16.75 5.77
N VAL A 831 -10.04 17.49 6.63
CA VAL A 831 -9.10 18.55 6.24
C VAL A 831 -7.71 18.16 6.75
N ARG A 832 -6.73 18.24 5.87
CA ARG A 832 -5.31 18.06 6.17
C ARG A 832 -4.59 19.38 5.93
N HIS A 833 -3.66 19.73 6.81
CA HIS A 833 -2.86 20.93 6.64
C HIS A 833 -1.48 20.71 7.27
N LYS A 834 -0.45 21.00 6.46
CA LYS A 834 0.96 21.00 6.85
C LYS A 834 1.40 22.43 7.05
N PHE A 835 2.08 22.71 8.15
CA PHE A 835 2.50 24.07 8.46
C PHE A 835 3.73 24.11 9.35
N ASP A 836 4.40 25.26 9.27
CA ASP A 836 5.57 25.58 10.05
C ASP A 836 5.16 26.34 11.30
N VAL A 837 5.68 25.90 12.44
CA VAL A 837 5.66 26.66 13.69
C VAL A 837 7.04 27.29 13.88
N PRO A 838 7.14 28.62 14.07
CA PRO A 838 8.41 29.28 14.33
C PRO A 838 9.11 28.69 15.55
N LEU A 839 10.40 28.42 15.38
CA LEU A 839 11.33 28.03 16.44
C LEU A 839 12.47 29.03 16.43
N GLY A 840 12.83 29.58 17.59
CA GLY A 840 13.83 30.63 17.74
C GLY A 840 14.81 30.36 18.88
N PRO A 841 15.87 31.18 19.00
CA PRO A 841 16.78 31.11 20.13
C PRO A 841 16.07 31.54 21.42
N PRO A 842 16.59 31.17 22.60
CA PRO A 842 16.04 31.64 23.87
C PRO A 842 15.88 33.16 23.92
N ALA A 843 14.67 33.64 24.21
CA ALA A 843 14.32 35.06 24.19
C ALA A 843 13.73 35.54 25.53
N SER A 844 13.69 36.86 25.72
CA SER A 844 13.03 37.46 26.88
C SER A 844 11.52 37.15 26.85
N GLY A 845 11.02 36.54 27.92
CA GLY A 845 9.60 36.21 28.04
C GLY A 845 8.68 37.41 28.10
N PHE A 846 7.39 37.11 28.01
CA PHE A 846 6.31 38.08 28.14
C PHE A 846 6.35 38.79 29.50
N VAL A 847 6.24 40.11 29.46
CA VAL A 847 6.13 40.98 30.64
C VAL A 847 4.79 41.69 30.59
N ALA A 848 3.95 41.44 31.59
CA ALA A 848 2.67 42.12 31.74
C ALA A 848 2.88 43.64 31.89
N GLY A 849 2.12 44.41 31.13
CA GLY A 849 2.28 45.86 31.05
C GLY A 849 1.07 46.46 30.36
N PRO A 850 -0.11 46.46 31.02
CA PRO A 850 -1.35 46.87 30.39
C PRO A 850 -1.28 48.35 30.00
N ALA A 851 -1.48 48.63 28.72
CA ALA A 851 -1.44 49.98 28.18
C ALA A 851 -2.44 50.10 27.04
N ARG A 852 -2.99 51.29 26.84
CA ARG A 852 -3.77 51.60 25.64
C ARG A 852 -2.85 52.23 24.60
N VAL A 853 -2.87 51.71 23.39
CA VAL A 853 -2.10 52.22 22.26
C VAL A 853 -3.03 52.51 21.08
N VAL A 854 -2.52 53.24 20.10
CA VAL A 854 -3.20 53.53 18.84
C VAL A 854 -2.32 53.04 17.70
N ALA A 855 -2.88 52.25 16.79
CA ALA A 855 -2.22 51.84 15.56
C ALA A 855 -1.74 53.08 14.76
N GLY A 856 -0.63 52.93 14.04
CA GLY A 856 -0.12 53.96 13.13
C GLY A 856 -1.12 54.41 12.06
N GLU A 857 -0.68 55.23 11.12
CA GLU A 857 -1.55 55.69 10.02
C GLU A 857 -1.87 54.57 9.02
N GLU A 858 -0.94 53.63 8.86
CA GLU A 858 -1.10 52.43 8.03
C GLU A 858 -1.73 51.27 8.81
N PRO A 859 -2.41 50.33 8.15
CA PRO A 859 -2.91 49.11 8.78
C PRO A 859 -1.78 48.28 9.41
N VAL A 860 -2.04 47.75 10.61
CA VAL A 860 -1.08 46.96 11.40
C VAL A 860 -1.50 45.50 11.41
N ARG A 861 -0.59 44.61 11.08
CA ARG A 861 -0.83 43.15 11.07
C ARG A 861 -0.70 42.56 12.47
N LEU A 862 -1.59 41.63 12.78
CA LEU A 862 -1.56 40.81 13.99
C LEU A 862 -1.05 39.41 13.65
N TYR A 863 -0.15 38.88 14.47
CA TYR A 863 0.53 37.59 14.27
C TYR A 863 0.21 36.61 15.40
N ASN A 864 0.35 35.31 15.13
CA ASN A 864 0.07 34.23 16.08
C ASN A 864 1.16 34.06 17.15
N ALA A 865 2.36 34.60 16.91
CA ALA A 865 3.50 34.63 17.84
C ALA A 865 4.25 35.97 17.71
N ALA A 866 5.15 36.25 18.64
CA ALA A 866 6.06 37.40 18.61
C ALA A 866 7.18 37.25 17.55
N ASP A 867 6.80 36.90 16.32
CA ASP A 867 7.70 36.69 15.19
C ASP A 867 7.00 37.11 13.89
N SER A 868 7.74 37.80 13.02
CA SER A 868 7.29 38.20 11.68
C SER A 868 7.05 37.02 10.73
N GLN A 869 7.67 35.87 10.98
CA GLN A 869 7.47 34.62 10.25
C GLN A 869 6.26 33.83 10.76
N ALA A 870 5.68 34.22 11.90
CA ALA A 870 4.47 33.59 12.40
C ALA A 870 3.27 33.88 11.48
N ARG A 871 2.27 33.01 11.51
CA ARG A 871 1.04 33.21 10.72
C ARG A 871 0.33 34.51 11.11
N GLN A 872 -0.01 35.32 10.12
CA GLN A 872 -0.86 36.49 10.29
C GLN A 872 -2.29 36.06 10.62
N LEU A 873 -2.88 36.65 11.66
CA LEU A 873 -4.23 36.37 12.14
C LEU A 873 -5.28 37.36 11.63
N ALA A 874 -4.90 38.63 11.54
CA ALA A 874 -5.79 39.71 11.18
C ALA A 874 -4.98 40.95 10.78
N GLU A 875 -5.67 41.96 10.28
CA GLU A 875 -5.14 43.29 10.06
C GLU A 875 -6.05 44.30 10.79
N VAL A 876 -5.42 45.28 11.44
CA VAL A 876 -6.08 46.33 12.20
C VAL A 876 -5.91 47.63 11.45
N ALA A 877 -7.01 48.32 11.16
CA ALA A 877 -6.95 49.61 10.46
C ALA A 877 -6.13 50.65 11.23
N GLY A 878 -5.44 51.53 10.50
CA GLY A 878 -4.69 52.64 11.09
C GLY A 878 -5.57 53.52 11.99
N GLY A 879 -5.00 54.04 13.08
CA GLY A 879 -5.73 54.83 14.08
C GLY A 879 -6.64 54.04 15.03
N THR A 880 -6.70 52.71 14.92
CA THR A 880 -7.47 51.88 15.85
C THR A 880 -6.83 51.86 17.24
N ALA A 881 -7.63 52.10 18.28
CA ALA A 881 -7.18 51.99 19.67
C ALA A 881 -7.20 50.52 20.14
N LEU A 882 -6.08 50.06 20.70
CA LEU A 882 -5.87 48.70 21.19
C LEU A 882 -5.46 48.72 22.65
N ASP A 883 -6.02 47.81 23.45
CA ASP A 883 -5.57 47.54 24.81
C ASP A 883 -4.53 46.41 24.76
N ILE A 884 -3.27 46.77 25.00
CA ILE A 884 -2.12 45.86 25.08
C ILE A 884 -2.10 45.21 26.46
N LEU A 885 -1.81 43.91 26.52
CA LEU A 885 -1.65 43.14 27.75
C LEU A 885 -0.25 43.28 28.36
N GLY A 886 0.74 43.47 27.49
CA GLY A 886 2.16 43.52 27.82
C GLY A 886 3.02 43.40 26.56
N ALA A 887 4.30 43.09 26.74
CA ALA A 887 5.25 42.98 25.63
C ALA A 887 6.23 41.82 25.82
N ALA A 888 6.79 41.34 24.71
CA ALA A 888 7.92 40.41 24.66
C ALA A 888 8.90 40.95 23.60
N GLY A 889 10.10 41.37 24.02
CA GLY A 889 11.06 42.03 23.12
C GLY A 889 10.45 43.25 22.41
N GLY A 890 10.55 43.27 21.07
CA GLY A 890 9.99 44.33 20.20
C GLY A 890 8.51 44.15 19.84
N TRP A 891 7.78 43.27 20.53
CA TRP A 891 6.40 42.93 20.21
C TRP A 891 5.44 43.24 21.35
N SER A 892 4.27 43.77 21.02
CA SER A 892 3.16 44.03 21.94
C SER A 892 2.05 42.99 21.78
N ALA A 893 1.55 42.49 22.90
CA ALA A 893 0.51 41.46 22.92
C ALA A 893 -0.89 42.04 23.13
N VAL A 894 -1.88 41.53 22.41
CA VAL A 894 -3.31 41.83 22.61
C VAL A 894 -4.08 40.54 22.91
N ALA A 895 -5.20 40.65 23.63
CA ALA A 895 -6.07 39.51 23.90
C ALA A 895 -6.75 39.03 22.61
N ALA A 896 -6.65 37.73 22.31
CA ALA A 896 -7.22 37.13 21.10
C ALA A 896 -8.19 35.97 21.38
N GLY A 897 -8.68 35.88 22.62
CA GLY A 897 -9.58 34.83 23.11
C GLY A 897 -9.03 34.12 24.35
N PRO A 898 -9.77 33.17 24.92
CA PRO A 898 -9.33 32.41 26.09
C PRO A 898 -8.02 31.67 25.82
N GLY A 899 -7.00 31.93 26.64
CA GLY A 899 -5.68 31.29 26.52
C GLY A 899 -4.92 31.65 25.24
N ARG A 900 -5.24 32.77 24.57
CA ARG A 900 -4.61 33.18 23.30
C ARG A 900 -4.21 34.65 23.29
N ARG A 901 -2.95 34.91 22.89
CA ARG A 901 -2.44 36.24 22.55
C ARG A 901 -2.33 36.38 21.03
N ALA A 902 -2.43 37.61 20.55
CA ALA A 902 -1.97 37.99 19.22
C ALA A 902 -0.93 39.10 19.36
N TRP A 903 -0.04 39.22 18.38
CA TRP A 903 1.17 40.03 18.49
C TRP A 903 1.26 41.05 17.37
N LEU A 904 1.80 42.22 17.67
CA LEU A 904 2.12 43.26 16.69
C LEU A 904 3.47 43.92 17.05
N PRO A 905 4.24 44.42 16.06
CA PRO A 905 5.47 45.14 16.33
C PRO A 905 5.21 46.42 17.15
N SER A 906 5.92 46.60 18.25
CA SER A 906 5.69 47.70 19.20
C SER A 906 6.00 49.08 18.62
N ASP A 907 6.83 49.16 17.58
CA ASP A 907 7.17 50.39 16.87
C ASP A 907 6.06 50.88 15.93
N LEU A 908 5.08 50.02 15.61
CA LEU A 908 3.92 50.36 14.77
C LEU A 908 2.72 50.91 15.55
N VAL A 909 2.85 51.08 16.87
CA VAL A 909 1.82 51.64 17.74
C VAL A 909 2.34 52.81 18.57
N LYS A 910 1.45 53.77 18.87
CA LYS A 910 1.77 54.96 19.68
C LYS A 910 0.95 54.96 20.96
N PRO A 911 1.43 55.56 22.07
CA PRO A 911 0.66 55.67 23.31
C PRO A 911 -0.72 56.30 23.09
N GLY A 912 -1.77 55.62 23.57
CA GLY A 912 -3.15 56.10 23.61
C GLY A 912 -3.54 56.64 24.99
N GLY A 913 -4.77 57.14 25.14
CA GLY A 913 -5.30 57.64 26.41
C GLY A 913 -5.50 56.56 27.50
N ALA A 914 -6.31 56.83 28.52
CA ALA A 914 -6.52 55.88 29.62
C ALA A 914 -7.14 54.53 29.18
N VAL A 915 -6.75 53.44 29.86
CA VAL A 915 -7.25 52.07 29.62
C VAL A 915 -8.76 51.98 29.91
N GLY A 916 -9.55 51.50 28.93
CA GLY A 916 -11.01 51.37 29.02
C GLY A 916 -11.49 49.92 29.16
N LYS A 917 -12.79 49.65 28.96
CA LYS A 917 -13.32 48.28 28.86
C LYS A 917 -12.89 47.66 27.51
N GLY A 918 -11.72 47.01 27.48
CA GLY A 918 -11.19 46.09 26.45
C GLY A 918 -11.58 46.35 24.98
N SER A 919 -10.61 46.70 24.13
CA SER A 919 -10.78 46.71 22.68
C SER A 919 -11.11 45.31 22.15
N LYS A 920 -12.30 45.13 21.57
CA LYS A 920 -12.62 43.92 20.80
C LYS A 920 -11.80 43.96 19.50
N LEU A 921 -10.98 42.95 19.26
CA LEU A 921 -10.32 42.78 17.97
C LEU A 921 -11.36 42.74 16.84
N PRO A 922 -11.05 43.25 15.64
CA PRO A 922 -11.94 43.11 14.49
C PRO A 922 -12.26 41.63 14.27
N ASP A 923 -13.50 41.35 13.86
CA ASP A 923 -13.90 39.99 13.50
C ASP A 923 -13.00 39.52 12.34
N ARG A 924 -12.42 38.32 12.47
CA ARG A 924 -11.47 37.81 11.48
C ARG A 924 -12.21 37.42 10.20
N PRO A 925 -11.69 37.78 9.02
CA PRO A 925 -12.34 37.45 7.75
C PRO A 925 -12.29 35.95 7.43
N ALA A 926 -11.30 35.21 7.93
CA ALA A 926 -11.15 33.76 7.73
C ALA A 926 -10.42 33.11 8.92
N LEU A 927 -10.58 31.79 9.06
CA LEU A 927 -9.75 30.97 9.96
C LEU A 927 -8.39 30.69 9.30
N LEU A 928 -7.39 30.30 10.10
CA LEU A 928 -6.07 29.93 9.59
C LEU A 928 -6.11 28.73 8.64
N VAL A 929 -7.03 27.80 8.85
CA VAL A 929 -7.22 26.63 7.99
C VAL A 929 -8.67 26.56 7.57
N GLN A 930 -8.93 26.81 6.29
CA GLN A 930 -10.27 26.81 5.74
C GLN A 930 -10.24 26.21 4.31
N PRO A 931 -10.72 24.98 4.13
CA PRO A 931 -10.74 24.37 2.80
C PRO A 931 -11.61 25.14 1.80
N PRO A 932 -11.27 25.12 0.50
CA PRO A 932 -12.16 25.61 -0.54
C PRO A 932 -13.55 24.96 -0.48
N VAL A 933 -14.58 25.72 -0.86
CA VAL A 933 -15.93 25.20 -1.06
C VAL A 933 -16.13 24.91 -2.53
N ILE A 934 -16.48 23.67 -2.87
CA ILE A 934 -16.73 23.23 -4.23
C ILE A 934 -18.23 23.04 -4.42
N GLU A 935 -18.80 23.82 -5.32
CA GLU A 935 -20.19 23.70 -5.76
C GLU A 935 -20.18 23.09 -7.16
N VAL A 936 -20.78 21.91 -7.31
CA VAL A 936 -20.96 21.24 -8.60
C VAL A 936 -22.41 21.40 -9.00
N ASP A 937 -22.66 21.77 -10.26
CA ASP A 937 -24.01 21.86 -10.81
C ASP A 937 -24.72 20.50 -10.73
N PRO A 938 -26.07 20.44 -10.65
CA PRO A 938 -26.78 19.18 -10.60
C PRO A 938 -26.50 18.30 -11.82
N VAL A 939 -26.03 17.07 -11.58
CA VAL A 939 -25.77 16.05 -12.59
C VAL A 939 -26.75 14.91 -12.39
N ALA A 940 -27.31 14.36 -13.47
CA ALA A 940 -28.18 13.21 -13.37
C ALA A 940 -27.39 12.00 -12.85
N PRO A 941 -27.88 11.28 -11.81
CA PRO A 941 -27.17 10.13 -11.25
C PRO A 941 -27.13 8.94 -12.22
N VAL A 942 -27.95 8.96 -13.27
CA VAL A 942 -28.01 7.95 -14.34
C VAL A 942 -27.86 8.64 -15.69
N ALA A 943 -27.01 8.08 -16.55
CA ALA A 943 -26.77 8.55 -17.91
C ALA A 943 -26.88 7.39 -18.91
N THR A 944 -27.37 7.69 -20.11
CA THR A 944 -27.41 6.73 -21.24
C THR A 944 -26.34 7.01 -22.30
N GLY A 945 -25.67 8.16 -22.23
CA GLY A 945 -24.60 8.55 -23.14
C GLY A 945 -23.21 8.15 -22.64
N ASP A 946 -22.23 8.19 -23.55
CA ASP A 946 -20.83 7.80 -23.28
C ASP A 946 -20.03 8.90 -22.56
N THR A 947 -20.63 10.07 -22.38
CA THR A 947 -20.01 11.22 -21.74
C THR A 947 -21.02 11.99 -20.91
N VAL A 948 -20.56 12.59 -19.82
CA VAL A 948 -21.31 13.58 -19.03
C VAL A 948 -20.47 14.83 -18.83
N GLU A 949 -21.12 15.99 -18.82
CA GLU A 949 -20.44 17.24 -18.51
C GLU A 949 -20.54 17.56 -17.02
N ILE A 950 -19.40 17.86 -16.40
CA ILE A 950 -19.31 18.28 -15.01
C ILE A 950 -18.90 19.74 -14.99
N ARG A 951 -19.72 20.59 -14.36
CA ARG A 951 -19.49 22.03 -14.23
C ARG A 951 -19.69 22.49 -12.79
N GLY A 952 -19.07 23.61 -12.45
CA GLY A 952 -19.28 24.23 -11.15
C GLY A 952 -18.27 25.33 -10.85
N THR A 953 -18.26 25.73 -9.58
CA THR A 953 -17.39 26.80 -9.07
C THR A 953 -16.75 26.38 -7.76
N ALA A 954 -15.44 26.56 -7.65
CA ALA A 954 -14.72 26.50 -6.38
C ALA A 954 -14.56 27.93 -5.80
N ARG A 955 -14.74 28.08 -4.49
CA ARG A 955 -14.65 29.37 -3.78
C ARG A 955 -13.80 29.27 -2.52
N HIS A 956 -13.07 30.32 -2.20
CA HIS A 956 -12.30 30.44 -0.97
C HIS A 956 -12.13 31.92 -0.58
N GLU A 957 -12.10 32.23 0.72
CA GLU A 957 -11.98 33.61 1.22
C GLU A 957 -10.63 34.26 0.85
N GLY A 958 -9.57 33.47 0.80
CA GLY A 958 -8.24 33.93 0.39
C GLY A 958 -8.05 33.84 -1.13
N ARG A 959 -7.79 32.62 -1.59
CA ARG A 959 -7.58 32.27 -3.00
C ARG A 959 -7.97 30.83 -3.26
N VAL A 960 -8.59 30.56 -4.40
CA VAL A 960 -8.63 29.22 -5.02
C VAL A 960 -7.46 29.18 -5.99
N ARG A 961 -6.45 28.37 -5.69
CA ARG A 961 -5.24 28.24 -6.51
C ARG A 961 -5.52 27.47 -7.79
N ASP A 962 -6.20 26.33 -7.68
CA ASP A 962 -6.52 25.49 -8.82
C ASP A 962 -7.69 24.55 -8.55
N VAL A 963 -8.22 23.98 -9.64
CA VAL A 963 -9.21 22.91 -9.66
C VAL A 963 -8.74 21.77 -10.56
N VAL A 964 -8.88 20.55 -10.09
CA VAL A 964 -8.62 19.30 -10.79
C VAL A 964 -9.92 18.52 -10.95
N VAL A 965 -10.17 18.00 -12.15
CA VAL A 965 -11.26 17.02 -12.38
C VAL A 965 -10.64 15.69 -12.77
N ALA A 966 -11.01 14.63 -12.06
CA ALA A 966 -10.57 13.26 -12.34
C ALA A 966 -11.76 12.30 -12.38
N VAL A 967 -11.58 11.17 -13.07
CA VAL A 967 -12.55 10.07 -13.10
C VAL A 967 -11.87 8.75 -12.78
N LYS A 968 -12.53 7.92 -11.98
CA LYS A 968 -12.23 6.50 -11.84
C LYS A 968 -13.41 5.72 -12.45
N PRO A 969 -13.20 5.04 -13.59
CA PRO A 969 -14.21 4.19 -14.19
C PRO A 969 -14.60 3.01 -13.28
N PRO A 970 -15.72 2.32 -13.55
CA PRO A 970 -16.16 1.14 -12.80
C PRO A 970 -15.16 -0.01 -12.96
N GLY A 971 -14.94 -0.78 -11.90
CA GLY A 971 -14.04 -1.93 -11.91
C GLY A 971 -12.80 -1.76 -11.04
N THR A 972 -12.35 -2.87 -10.46
CA THR A 972 -11.17 -2.92 -9.57
C THR A 972 -9.87 -2.66 -10.32
N ALA A 973 -9.82 -2.99 -11.61
CA ALA A 973 -8.66 -2.84 -12.49
C ALA A 973 -8.49 -1.43 -13.10
N GLN A 974 -9.47 -0.54 -12.90
CA GLN A 974 -9.44 0.78 -13.50
C GLN A 974 -8.72 1.78 -12.60
N VAL A 975 -7.76 2.49 -13.19
CA VAL A 975 -7.00 3.53 -12.50
C VAL A 975 -7.71 4.87 -12.63
N GLU A 976 -7.51 5.72 -11.63
CA GLU A 976 -7.99 7.10 -11.70
C GLU A 976 -7.25 7.87 -12.81
N ARG A 977 -7.98 8.71 -13.52
CA ARG A 977 -7.50 9.50 -14.66
C ARG A 977 -7.81 10.97 -14.42
N LYS A 978 -6.77 11.80 -14.39
CA LYS A 978 -6.89 13.26 -14.40
C LYS A 978 -7.39 13.70 -15.78
N LEU A 979 -8.53 14.38 -15.83
CA LEU A 979 -9.20 14.80 -17.05
C LEU A 979 -9.02 16.28 -17.37
N ASP A 980 -9.01 17.12 -16.33
CA ASP A 980 -8.83 18.56 -16.48
C ASP A 980 -8.01 19.14 -15.31
N TYR A 981 -7.31 20.23 -15.58
CA TYR A 981 -6.57 21.03 -14.61
C TYR A 981 -6.71 22.51 -14.97
N ARG A 982 -7.13 23.31 -14.00
CA ARG A 982 -7.25 24.76 -14.13
C ARG A 982 -6.53 25.44 -12.99
N ALA A 983 -5.50 26.22 -13.31
CA ALA A 983 -4.91 27.16 -12.37
C ALA A 983 -5.65 28.51 -12.41
N ASN A 984 -5.75 29.17 -11.26
CA ASN A 984 -6.29 30.52 -11.17
C ASN A 984 -5.17 31.55 -11.39
N PRO A 985 -5.16 32.29 -12.51
CA PRO A 985 -4.12 33.28 -12.79
C PRO A 985 -4.21 34.50 -11.86
N ALA A 986 -5.34 34.71 -11.17
CA ALA A 986 -5.47 35.77 -10.19
C ALA A 986 -4.86 35.33 -8.84
N HIS A 987 -3.89 36.10 -8.35
CA HIS A 987 -3.26 35.86 -7.05
C HIS A 987 -3.92 36.63 -5.89
N GLN A 988 -4.62 37.73 -6.18
CA GLN A 988 -5.28 38.57 -5.16
C GLN A 988 -6.61 39.16 -5.69
N GLY A 989 -7.40 39.73 -4.78
CA GLY A 989 -8.68 40.37 -5.10
C GLY A 989 -9.82 39.38 -5.36
N ALA A 990 -10.97 39.89 -5.80
CA ALA A 990 -12.19 39.08 -5.95
C ALA A 990 -12.03 37.93 -6.97
N ALA A 991 -11.27 38.13 -8.04
CA ALA A 991 -11.02 37.09 -9.05
C ALA A 991 -10.16 35.93 -8.53
N ALA A 992 -9.32 36.15 -7.52
CA ALA A 992 -8.51 35.09 -6.91
C ALA A 992 -9.35 34.15 -6.03
N ARG A 993 -10.50 34.62 -5.53
CA ARG A 993 -11.36 33.92 -4.56
C ARG A 993 -12.33 32.89 -5.17
N SER A 994 -12.38 32.81 -6.49
CA SER A 994 -13.32 31.95 -7.21
C SER A 994 -12.66 31.39 -8.47
N LEU A 995 -12.95 30.13 -8.81
CA LEU A 995 -12.53 29.52 -10.06
C LEU A 995 -13.63 28.61 -10.60
N ASP A 996 -14.08 28.90 -11.82
CA ASP A 996 -15.07 28.08 -12.53
C ASP A 996 -14.38 26.93 -13.28
N PHE A 997 -15.00 25.76 -13.25
CA PHE A 997 -14.52 24.58 -13.94
C PHE A 997 -15.62 23.94 -14.78
N ALA A 998 -15.20 23.28 -15.87
CA ALA A 998 -16.06 22.52 -16.76
C ALA A 998 -15.22 21.46 -17.45
N ALA A 999 -15.62 20.20 -17.36
CA ALA A 999 -14.94 19.06 -17.98
C ALA A 999 -15.94 18.07 -18.59
N GLN A 1000 -15.61 17.54 -19.77
CA GLN A 1000 -16.32 16.42 -20.37
C GLN A 1000 -15.72 15.12 -19.82
N VAL A 1001 -16.54 14.33 -19.14
CA VAL A 1001 -16.14 13.10 -18.46
C VAL A 1001 -16.61 11.90 -19.28
N PRO A 1002 -15.69 11.06 -19.80
CA PRO A 1002 -16.07 9.79 -20.42
C PRO A 1002 -16.62 8.82 -19.37
N LEU A 1003 -17.64 8.06 -19.74
CA LEU A 1003 -18.33 7.10 -18.89
C LEU A 1003 -18.20 5.69 -19.47
N GLU A 1004 -17.81 4.73 -18.63
CA GLU A 1004 -17.88 3.30 -18.92
C GLU A 1004 -19.19 2.70 -18.35
N PRO A 1005 -19.71 1.56 -18.85
CA PRO A 1005 -20.92 0.94 -18.29
C PRO A 1005 -20.78 0.68 -16.77
N GLY A 1006 -21.78 1.09 -15.98
CA GLY A 1006 -21.76 0.98 -14.52
C GLY A 1006 -21.45 2.31 -13.78
N SER A 1007 -21.08 2.19 -12.51
CA SER A 1007 -20.89 3.32 -11.57
C SER A 1007 -19.54 4.01 -11.74
N ASN A 1008 -19.52 5.18 -12.39
CA ASN A 1008 -18.30 5.98 -12.59
C ASN A 1008 -18.14 6.97 -11.43
N ARG A 1009 -16.94 7.04 -10.83
CA ARG A 1009 -16.62 7.97 -9.74
C ARG A 1009 -15.87 9.17 -10.27
N ILE A 1010 -16.44 10.36 -10.10
CA ILE A 1010 -15.85 11.63 -10.53
C ILE A 1010 -15.41 12.41 -9.31
N LEU A 1011 -14.17 12.88 -9.31
CA LEU A 1011 -13.58 13.68 -8.25
C LEU A 1011 -13.27 15.08 -8.76
N VAL A 1012 -13.77 16.08 -8.04
CA VAL A 1012 -13.41 17.49 -8.24
C VAL A 1012 -12.64 17.95 -7.03
N THR A 1013 -11.36 18.23 -7.20
CA THR A 1013 -10.48 18.70 -6.11
C THR A 1013 -10.12 20.16 -6.33
N ALA A 1014 -10.22 20.97 -5.29
CA ALA A 1014 -9.80 22.36 -5.31
C ALA A 1014 -8.78 22.60 -4.21
N ARG A 1015 -7.76 23.41 -4.51
CA ARG A 1015 -6.69 23.76 -3.57
C ARG A 1015 -6.63 25.26 -3.36
N ASP A 1016 -6.32 25.68 -2.15
CA ASP A 1016 -6.10 27.08 -1.83
C ASP A 1016 -4.62 27.49 -1.98
N GLY A 1017 -4.27 28.68 -1.51
CA GLY A 1017 -2.89 29.20 -1.57
C GLY A 1017 -1.89 28.54 -0.61
N ASP A 1018 -2.38 27.81 0.39
CA ASP A 1018 -1.60 27.15 1.46
C ASP A 1018 -1.63 25.61 1.31
N ASP A 1019 -1.93 25.11 0.11
CA ASP A 1019 -2.06 23.67 -0.19
C ASP A 1019 -3.18 22.95 0.57
N ILE A 1020 -4.12 23.68 1.16
CA ILE A 1020 -5.31 23.10 1.79
C ILE A 1020 -6.28 22.71 0.68
N GLU A 1021 -6.63 21.42 0.68
CA GLU A 1021 -7.47 20.82 -0.34
C GLU A 1021 -8.87 20.47 0.15
N ALA A 1022 -9.83 20.54 -0.77
CA ALA A 1022 -11.16 19.97 -0.62
C ALA A 1022 -11.45 19.11 -1.85
N THR A 1023 -12.15 17.99 -1.66
CA THR A 1023 -12.57 17.13 -2.78
C THR A 1023 -14.07 16.88 -2.71
N ARG A 1024 -14.74 17.02 -3.86
CA ARG A 1024 -16.15 16.69 -4.04
C ARG A 1024 -16.27 15.46 -4.94
N GLU A 1025 -16.90 14.43 -4.42
CA GLU A 1025 -17.20 13.19 -5.14
C GLU A 1025 -18.61 13.24 -5.77
N VAL A 1026 -18.71 12.83 -7.03
CA VAL A 1026 -19.96 12.71 -7.80
C VAL A 1026 -19.96 11.35 -8.47
N TRP A 1027 -21.06 10.61 -8.35
CA TRP A 1027 -21.26 9.34 -9.06
C TRP A 1027 -22.23 9.50 -10.21
N VAL A 1028 -21.89 8.87 -11.33
CA VAL A 1028 -22.77 8.75 -12.49
C VAL A 1028 -22.80 7.31 -12.93
N PHE A 1029 -23.98 6.69 -12.86
CA PHE A 1029 -24.22 5.35 -13.37
C PHE A 1029 -24.54 5.40 -14.86
N ARG A 1030 -23.77 4.69 -15.69
CA ARG A 1030 -24.09 4.51 -17.10
C ARG A 1030 -24.81 3.17 -17.30
N GLU A 1031 -26.02 3.23 -17.87
CA GLU A 1031 -26.85 2.04 -18.17
C GLU A 1031 -26.22 1.12 -19.22
#